data_AF-A0A2J0KL22-F1
#
_entry.id   AF-A0A2J0KL22-F1
#
_cell.length_a   1.000
_cell.length_b   1.000
_cell.length_c   1.000
_cell.angle_alpha   90.00
_cell.angle_beta   90.00
_cell.angle_gamma   90.00
#
_symmetry.space_group_name_H-M   'P 1'
#
loop_
_entity.id
_entity.type
_entity.pdbx_description
1 polymer ?
#
loop_
_entity_poly.entity_id
_entity_poly.type
_entity_poly.pdbx_seq_one_letter_code
_entity_poly.pdbx_strand_id
1 'polypeptide(L)'
;KKMRKKKIIFSLVAVVGLIGCIVQAEEASTESLKIPEEKKIVLALSEEIPVGLQKMVDDANVSPKNKNYSEIIADVSIRNAEASELKKNHIKIVFDLENSMETQAGLIYGLELIKKYPDKREVLMDIKTFPKDLLTVEEDGTLHREINYLAPDYLSGDFVLWLKVKNESGLVLALQSFNVNFAGTGRYLEQSSHCYLSIEGEKDQKYNLRQGVDLKKEEKLFLNCQTKNLTGEDILVTPKFEFYRRDLYGLKIDKNVSEMGSEVAFATGEDKLVQLAIPLPADPQAYDVKVVFQKEKMVISNPIVAHFVVAGKSASISQLTLNKDKYQAGETAKLGIIWSGPADTFRNSRTGGSGLIDPIFEIEIKNQDGKTFCVPTQTKKSNEFEKNIKIELNQDCIYPIVTVRILDEGQLLYEKMINTLPEKEIKKNNTLPVTSKSNFNLLIVILFSVCILIIFFSFGMLYWKNKKNGGDKSGRKKLIILFFFFPIYFLANQAQAETATLYDTPYLQTAHWKKLTGANWVEWGACVYDDLPKCPLSPGSEDYCYFGDYAIWYNNHIYGCYQDVVAFSYDLSSTEVNQGETITASGTTTGYNLCRNGVTVNMSVIPKSSMDSQKIFDDFWFNDTYVMHEGSIDFSTADWNCRNYKAKFYYSFNHTEEVSSDGSINYSVNNCCSSTCSTGPGCRRIDLTHGSVATSSGTCCRGASCYDCDSGYYWNNSMCTAYTCQDSIPINAVAFDEEESTPPIPASISWSYSSSDTETKCQFDCDDGYHWDGSNCVVDSPDDPSCSASWNPEGPIAVGETSTLSWSSTGDADGW
;
A
#
# COMPACT_ATOMS: atom_id res chain seq x y z
N LYS A 1 -49.33 -39.24 -23.63
CA LYS A 1 -49.31 -40.15 -24.81
C LYS A 1 -48.99 -39.35 -26.09
N LYS A 2 -47.71 -39.17 -26.47
CA LYS A 2 -47.20 -38.28 -27.57
C LYS A 2 -47.50 -36.77 -27.39
N MET A 3 -46.75 -35.80 -27.93
CA MET A 3 -45.28 -35.69 -28.13
C MET A 3 -44.87 -34.22 -28.45
N ARG A 4 -43.72 -33.75 -27.92
CA ARG A 4 -42.75 -32.76 -28.49
C ARG A 4 -43.15 -31.29 -28.84
N LYS A 5 -42.24 -30.38 -28.41
CA LYS A 5 -41.66 -29.19 -29.14
C LYS A 5 -42.56 -27.94 -29.35
N LYS A 6 -42.04 -26.69 -29.47
CA LYS A 6 -40.75 -26.06 -29.05
C LYS A 6 -40.87 -24.51 -29.11
N LYS A 7 -40.00 -23.82 -28.34
CA LYS A 7 -39.23 -22.56 -28.60
C LYS A 7 -39.38 -21.83 -29.97
N ILE A 8 -39.16 -20.50 -30.13
CA ILE A 8 -38.92 -19.31 -29.24
C ILE A 8 -38.64 -18.03 -30.12
N ILE A 9 -38.65 -16.80 -29.53
CA ILE A 9 -38.00 -15.52 -30.00
C ILE A 9 -38.52 -14.85 -31.32
N PHE A 10 -38.28 -13.56 -31.64
CA PHE A 10 -38.25 -12.23 -30.97
C PHE A 10 -37.72 -11.16 -32.00
N SER A 11 -37.49 -9.92 -31.55
CA SER A 11 -36.67 -8.83 -32.16
C SER A 11 -37.33 -7.95 -33.26
N LEU A 12 -37.49 -6.62 -33.08
CA LEU A 12 -36.56 -5.45 -32.99
C LEU A 12 -36.47 -4.73 -34.38
N VAL A 13 -36.33 -3.40 -34.56
CA VAL A 13 -35.97 -2.18 -33.78
C VAL A 13 -36.82 -0.97 -34.36
N ALA A 14 -36.76 0.35 -34.08
CA ALA A 14 -36.04 1.33 -33.22
C ALA A 14 -36.79 2.72 -33.29
N VAL A 15 -36.15 3.81 -32.80
CA VAL A 15 -36.21 5.24 -33.25
C VAL A 15 -37.14 6.27 -32.53
N VAL A 16 -36.49 7.08 -31.68
CA VAL A 16 -36.55 8.57 -31.50
C VAL A 16 -37.83 9.29 -30.99
N GLY A 17 -37.66 10.16 -29.99
CA GLY A 17 -38.56 11.25 -29.57
C GLY A 17 -37.93 12.14 -28.48
N LEU A 18 -38.15 13.46 -28.50
CA LEU A 18 -37.49 14.48 -27.67
C LEU A 18 -38.54 15.43 -27.01
N ILE A 19 -38.14 16.19 -25.97
CA ILE A 19 -38.80 17.38 -25.37
C ILE A 19 -39.90 17.15 -24.29
N GLY A 20 -39.75 17.83 -23.13
CA GLY A 20 -40.84 18.68 -22.59
C GLY A 20 -41.28 18.50 -21.12
N CYS A 21 -41.58 19.65 -20.47
CA CYS A 21 -42.20 19.84 -19.13
C CYS A 21 -41.33 19.40 -17.92
N ILE A 22 -41.11 20.17 -16.83
CA ILE A 22 -41.82 21.27 -16.15
C ILE A 22 -43.13 20.87 -15.44
N VAL A 23 -43.05 20.78 -14.11
CA VAL A 23 -44.14 21.04 -13.15
C VAL A 23 -43.52 21.79 -11.95
N GLN A 24 -44.28 22.68 -11.32
CA GLN A 24 -43.86 23.58 -10.22
C GLN A 24 -45.07 23.83 -9.30
N ALA A 25 -44.86 24.30 -8.05
CA ALA A 25 -45.90 24.51 -7.00
C ALA A 25 -46.54 23.20 -6.46
N GLU A 26 -47.17 23.10 -5.26
CA GLU A 26 -47.52 24.02 -4.13
C GLU A 26 -47.75 23.12 -2.86
N GLU A 27 -47.80 23.52 -1.57
CA GLU A 27 -47.70 24.78 -0.80
C GLU A 27 -47.26 24.43 0.67
N ALA A 28 -47.53 25.27 1.68
CA ALA A 28 -47.84 25.00 3.12
C ALA A 28 -47.33 23.68 3.80
N SER A 29 -46.76 23.65 5.01
CA SER A 29 -46.67 24.60 6.15
C SER A 29 -45.77 23.98 7.26
N THR A 30 -45.50 24.46 8.50
CA THR A 30 -46.09 25.51 9.38
C THR A 30 -45.03 26.01 10.42
N GLU A 31 -45.49 26.85 11.37
CA GLU A 31 -44.96 27.24 12.70
C GLU A 31 -44.26 26.16 13.58
N SER A 32 -43.58 26.48 14.70
CA SER A 32 -42.86 27.70 15.14
C SER A 32 -42.14 27.43 16.49
N LEU A 33 -41.10 28.22 16.85
CA LEU A 33 -40.90 28.76 18.22
C LEU A 33 -39.81 29.86 18.26
N LYS A 34 -40.15 31.01 18.85
CA LYS A 34 -39.21 31.96 19.50
C LYS A 34 -39.41 31.81 21.04
N ILE A 35 -38.76 32.44 22.02
CA ILE A 35 -37.94 33.66 22.26
C ILE A 35 -37.19 33.39 23.62
N PRO A 36 -36.47 34.31 24.31
CA PRO A 36 -35.88 35.61 23.96
C PRO A 36 -34.38 35.75 24.38
N GLU A 37 -33.85 36.98 24.25
CA GLU A 37 -32.57 37.46 24.78
C GLU A 37 -32.59 37.67 26.32
N GLU A 38 -31.43 37.91 26.96
CA GLU A 38 -31.16 39.26 27.54
C GLU A 38 -29.71 39.53 28.00
N LYS A 39 -29.27 40.77 27.68
CA LYS A 39 -28.38 41.70 28.42
C LYS A 39 -26.88 41.44 28.67
N LYS A 40 -26.13 42.52 28.41
CA LYS A 40 -24.73 42.79 28.77
C LYS A 40 -24.57 43.07 30.27
N ILE A 41 -23.39 42.77 30.83
CA ILE A 41 -22.72 43.67 31.79
C ILE A 41 -21.27 43.84 31.31
N VAL A 42 -20.80 45.08 31.23
CA VAL A 42 -19.38 45.43 31.11
C VAL A 42 -18.94 45.97 32.46
N LEU A 43 -17.83 45.47 32.98
CA LEU A 43 -17.20 45.99 34.20
C LEU A 43 -15.68 45.87 34.04
N ALA A 44 -15.06 46.92 33.53
CA ALA A 44 -13.61 47.06 33.51
C ALA A 44 -13.16 47.67 34.84
N LEU A 45 -12.16 47.05 35.47
CA LEU A 45 -11.26 47.71 36.43
C LEU A 45 -9.93 46.94 36.43
N SER A 46 -8.85 47.69 36.65
CA SER A 46 -7.47 47.21 36.63
C SER A 46 -7.08 46.52 37.93
N GLU A 47 -6.20 45.51 37.87
CA GLU A 47 -4.82 45.58 38.40
C GLU A 47 -4.05 44.27 38.14
N GLU A 48 -2.76 44.27 38.47
CA GLU A 48 -1.72 43.34 38.00
C GLU A 48 -1.99 41.86 38.34
N ILE A 49 -1.85 40.96 37.34
CA ILE A 49 -1.85 39.51 37.58
C ILE A 49 -0.46 39.07 38.06
N PRO A 50 -0.32 38.41 39.23
CA PRO A 50 0.98 37.96 39.73
C PRO A 50 1.64 36.91 38.83
N VAL A 51 2.97 37.00 38.71
CA VAL A 51 3.84 36.14 37.87
C VAL A 51 3.66 34.63 38.13
N GLY A 52 3.13 34.24 39.30
CA GLY A 52 2.80 32.84 39.61
C GLY A 52 1.62 32.25 38.81
N LEU A 53 0.70 33.08 38.29
CA LEU A 53 -0.49 32.59 37.58
C LEU A 53 -0.23 32.34 36.08
N GLN A 54 0.67 33.12 35.45
CA GLN A 54 1.02 32.97 34.04
C GLN A 54 1.47 31.55 33.73
N LYS A 55 2.32 30.98 34.59
CA LYS A 55 2.82 29.60 34.45
C LYS A 55 1.70 28.55 34.43
N MET A 56 0.61 28.76 35.16
CA MET A 56 -0.54 27.84 35.14
C MET A 56 -1.44 28.00 33.90
N VAL A 57 -1.33 29.12 33.18
CA VAL A 57 -1.98 29.33 31.87
C VAL A 57 -1.09 28.76 30.75
N ASP A 58 0.22 28.90 30.86
CA ASP A 58 1.19 28.33 29.91
C ASP A 58 1.16 26.79 29.96
N ASP A 59 1.24 26.20 31.17
CA ASP A 59 1.15 24.75 31.38
C ASP A 59 -0.24 24.17 30.98
N ALA A 60 -1.30 25.00 30.90
CA ALA A 60 -2.64 24.58 30.49
C ALA A 60 -2.91 24.73 28.98
N ASN A 61 -2.21 25.63 28.28
CA ASN A 61 -2.38 25.84 26.84
C ASN A 61 -1.53 24.93 25.96
N VAL A 62 -0.58 24.17 26.51
CA VAL A 62 0.07 23.05 25.82
C VAL A 62 -0.88 21.85 25.75
N SER A 63 -1.94 22.01 24.95
CA SER A 63 -2.72 20.88 24.45
C SER A 63 -1.77 19.97 23.65
N PRO A 64 -1.65 18.66 23.97
CA PRO A 64 -0.78 17.75 23.23
C PRO A 64 -1.40 17.42 21.88
N LYS A 65 -1.36 18.38 20.94
CA LYS A 65 -1.78 18.24 19.53
C LYS A 65 -0.85 17.36 18.68
N ASN A 66 0.00 16.55 19.31
CA ASN A 66 0.43 15.29 18.71
C ASN A 66 -0.75 14.32 18.69
N LYS A 67 -1.65 14.52 17.71
CA LYS A 67 -2.27 13.38 17.04
C LYS A 67 -1.12 12.52 16.53
N ASN A 68 -0.91 11.35 17.14
CA ASN A 68 0.07 10.38 16.67
C ASN A 68 -0.43 9.82 15.33
N TYR A 69 -0.10 10.51 14.24
CA TYR A 69 -0.30 10.01 12.88
C TYR A 69 0.66 8.83 12.68
N SER A 70 0.15 7.62 12.84
CA SER A 70 0.84 6.40 12.46
C SER A 70 0.91 6.33 10.94
N GLU A 71 2.04 6.77 10.38
CA GLU A 71 2.31 6.64 8.95
C GLU A 71 2.79 5.23 8.61
N ILE A 72 2.21 4.66 7.55
CA ILE A 72 2.67 3.38 6.99
C ILE A 72 3.93 3.69 6.18
N ILE A 73 5.06 3.10 6.55
CA ILE A 73 6.37 3.31 5.90
C ILE A 73 6.69 2.29 4.80
N ALA A 74 5.91 1.20 4.73
CA ALA A 74 5.90 0.17 3.69
C ALA A 74 4.67 -0.75 3.90
N ASP A 75 4.09 -1.27 2.82
CA ASP A 75 3.13 -2.39 2.87
C ASP A 75 3.63 -3.51 1.94
N VAL A 76 4.39 -4.45 2.51
CA VAL A 76 5.00 -5.58 1.79
C VAL A 76 4.45 -6.88 2.37
N SER A 77 3.96 -7.79 1.53
CA SER A 77 3.34 -9.04 2.01
C SER A 77 3.81 -10.28 1.25
N ILE A 78 3.98 -11.39 1.98
CA ILE A 78 4.24 -12.71 1.41
C ILE A 78 2.91 -13.37 1.04
N ARG A 79 2.79 -13.88 -0.18
CA ARG A 79 1.58 -14.51 -0.74
C ARG A 79 1.95 -15.81 -1.46
N ASN A 80 0.93 -16.64 -1.73
CA ASN A 80 1.04 -17.89 -2.49
C ASN A 80 2.24 -18.75 -2.08
N ALA A 81 2.46 -18.83 -0.76
CA ALA A 81 3.70 -19.29 -0.16
C ALA A 81 3.58 -20.74 0.29
N GLU A 82 4.43 -21.61 -0.27
CA GLU A 82 4.40 -23.05 -0.07
C GLU A 82 5.81 -23.56 0.28
N ALA A 83 5.87 -24.54 1.20
CA ALA A 83 7.09 -25.27 1.52
C ALA A 83 6.87 -26.76 1.25
N SER A 84 7.75 -27.35 0.44
CA SER A 84 7.68 -28.75 -0.01
C SER A 84 9.02 -29.44 0.17
N GLU A 85 9.03 -30.69 0.65
CA GLU A 85 10.27 -31.48 0.71
C GLU A 85 10.60 -32.03 -0.68
N LEU A 86 11.80 -31.75 -1.19
CA LEU A 86 12.29 -32.32 -2.45
C LEU A 86 12.92 -33.70 -2.25
N LYS A 87 13.58 -33.87 -1.11
CA LYS A 87 14.33 -35.03 -0.63
C LYS A 87 14.79 -34.73 0.80
N LYS A 88 15.18 -35.76 1.55
CA LYS A 88 15.68 -35.67 2.94
C LYS A 88 16.44 -34.36 3.23
N ASN A 89 15.93 -33.59 4.19
CA ASN A 89 16.50 -32.33 4.70
C ASN A 89 16.57 -31.16 3.68
N HIS A 90 16.04 -31.31 2.47
CA HIS A 90 16.00 -30.27 1.44
C HIS A 90 14.56 -29.79 1.19
N ILE A 91 14.29 -28.53 1.52
CA ILE A 91 12.98 -27.90 1.34
C ILE A 91 13.05 -26.90 0.19
N LYS A 92 12.14 -27.07 -0.78
CA LYS A 92 11.81 -26.04 -1.76
C LYS A 92 10.73 -25.15 -1.16
N ILE A 93 11.02 -23.86 -1.06
CA ILE A 93 10.08 -22.83 -0.62
C ILE A 93 9.80 -21.95 -1.83
N VAL A 94 8.55 -21.83 -2.23
CA VAL A 94 8.12 -20.88 -3.26
C VAL A 94 7.19 -19.84 -2.62
N PHE A 95 7.29 -18.60 -3.05
CA PHE A 95 6.43 -17.51 -2.56
C PHE A 95 6.38 -16.36 -3.56
N ASP A 96 5.34 -15.55 -3.48
CA ASP A 96 5.25 -14.25 -4.12
C ASP A 96 5.44 -13.15 -3.05
N LEU A 97 6.13 -12.07 -3.41
CA LEU A 97 6.29 -10.88 -2.59
C LEU A 97 5.53 -9.71 -3.25
N GLU A 98 4.38 -9.33 -2.67
CA GLU A 98 3.58 -8.17 -3.11
C GLU A 98 4.01 -6.91 -2.36
N ASN A 99 3.95 -5.75 -3.02
CA ASN A 99 4.13 -4.41 -2.44
C ASN A 99 2.96 -3.48 -2.83
N SER A 100 2.29 -2.84 -1.87
CA SER A 100 1.11 -1.97 -2.11
C SER A 100 1.40 -0.46 -1.99
N MET A 101 2.67 -0.05 -2.06
CA MET A 101 3.14 1.33 -1.88
C MET A 101 4.28 1.69 -2.85
N GLU A 102 4.79 2.93 -2.81
CA GLU A 102 6.02 3.36 -3.52
C GLU A 102 7.14 2.30 -3.46
N THR A 103 7.89 2.15 -4.56
CA THR A 103 8.92 1.11 -4.78
C THR A 103 9.81 0.82 -3.57
N GLN A 104 9.76 -0.42 -3.09
CA GLN A 104 10.53 -0.90 -1.94
C GLN A 104 11.81 -1.62 -2.40
N ALA A 105 12.96 -1.00 -2.16
CA ALA A 105 14.28 -1.48 -2.58
C ALA A 105 15.15 -1.92 -1.39
N GLY A 106 16.08 -2.84 -1.62
CA GLY A 106 17.01 -3.33 -0.58
C GLY A 106 16.37 -4.29 0.41
N LEU A 107 15.36 -5.04 -0.05
CA LEU A 107 14.70 -6.09 0.75
C LEU A 107 15.56 -7.36 0.72
N ILE A 108 15.70 -8.01 1.88
CA ILE A 108 16.47 -9.24 2.05
C ILE A 108 15.57 -10.29 2.68
N TYR A 109 15.45 -11.44 2.03
CA TYR A 109 14.73 -12.59 2.58
C TYR A 109 15.66 -13.52 3.36
N GLY A 110 15.06 -14.28 4.27
CA GLY A 110 15.79 -15.22 5.13
C GLY A 110 14.88 -16.19 5.86
N LEU A 111 15.53 -17.21 6.42
CA LEU A 111 14.90 -18.36 7.06
C LEU A 111 15.41 -18.50 8.49
N GLU A 112 14.50 -18.58 9.45
CA GLU A 112 14.78 -18.97 10.83
C GLU A 112 14.06 -20.28 11.15
N LEU A 113 14.78 -21.26 11.67
CA LEU A 113 14.21 -22.57 12.00
C LEU A 113 14.11 -22.73 13.51
N ILE A 114 12.90 -22.92 14.02
CA ILE A 114 12.58 -22.94 15.46
C ILE A 114 12.11 -24.33 15.89
N LYS A 115 12.74 -24.90 16.92
CA LYS A 115 12.25 -26.08 17.64
C LYS A 115 11.40 -25.63 18.82
N LYS A 116 10.20 -26.19 18.97
CA LYS A 116 9.32 -25.94 20.12
C LYS A 116 9.33 -27.15 21.05
N TYR A 117 9.63 -26.93 22.33
CA TYR A 117 9.63 -27.97 23.35
C TYR A 117 8.29 -28.03 24.11
N PRO A 118 7.91 -29.17 24.71
CA PRO A 118 6.64 -29.32 25.44
C PRO A 118 6.47 -28.37 26.63
N ASP A 119 7.59 -27.89 27.19
CA ASP A 119 7.66 -26.88 28.26
C ASP A 119 7.51 -25.44 27.74
N LYS A 120 7.11 -25.26 26.47
CA LYS A 120 6.97 -24.00 25.74
C LYS A 120 8.29 -23.24 25.48
N ARG A 121 9.47 -23.83 25.73
CA ARG A 121 10.73 -23.23 25.27
C ARG A 121 10.80 -23.30 23.75
N GLU A 122 11.26 -22.20 23.15
CA GLU A 122 11.59 -22.12 21.73
C GLU A 122 13.10 -21.96 21.57
N VAL A 123 13.71 -22.76 20.70
CA VAL A 123 15.15 -22.75 20.44
C VAL A 123 15.39 -22.52 18.96
N LEU A 124 16.25 -21.56 18.63
CA LEU A 124 16.73 -21.33 17.26
C LEU A 124 17.68 -22.46 16.88
N MET A 125 17.34 -23.18 15.82
CA MET A 125 18.05 -24.38 15.35
C MET A 125 18.98 -24.08 14.17
N ASP A 126 18.56 -23.17 13.29
CA ASP A 126 19.37 -22.58 12.24
C ASP A 126 18.83 -21.19 11.86
N ILE A 127 19.69 -20.36 11.27
CA ILE A 127 19.29 -19.13 10.58
C ILE A 127 20.11 -18.94 9.30
N LYS A 128 19.43 -18.70 8.19
CA LYS A 128 20.00 -18.55 6.85
C LYS A 128 19.43 -17.31 6.15
N THR A 129 20.27 -16.28 5.99
CA THR A 129 19.94 -15.06 5.21
C THR A 129 20.52 -15.13 3.80
N PHE A 130 19.91 -14.37 2.87
CA PHE A 130 20.29 -14.31 1.45
C PHE A 130 20.68 -12.87 1.02
N PRO A 131 21.63 -12.20 1.68
CA PRO A 131 21.94 -10.77 1.47
C PRO A 131 22.64 -10.45 0.12
N LYS A 132 22.83 -11.44 -0.76
CA LYS A 132 23.29 -11.22 -2.14
C LYS A 132 22.12 -11.01 -3.11
N ASP A 133 20.94 -11.44 -2.71
CA ASP A 133 19.72 -11.45 -3.52
C ASP A 133 18.85 -10.28 -3.03
N LEU A 134 19.40 -9.06 -3.15
CA LEU A 134 18.75 -7.79 -2.78
C LEU A 134 17.55 -7.55 -3.69
N LEU A 135 16.35 -7.68 -3.16
CA LEU A 135 15.12 -7.52 -3.93
C LEU A 135 14.70 -6.05 -3.99
N THR A 136 14.18 -5.65 -5.15
CA THR A 136 13.43 -4.41 -5.35
C THR A 136 12.07 -4.77 -5.95
N VAL A 137 10.99 -4.36 -5.29
CA VAL A 137 9.60 -4.55 -5.73
C VAL A 137 8.97 -3.18 -6.02
N GLU A 138 8.42 -3.02 -7.21
CA GLU A 138 7.75 -1.78 -7.67
C GLU A 138 6.38 -1.57 -7.01
N GLU A 139 5.76 -0.41 -7.25
CA GLU A 139 4.43 -0.08 -6.74
C GLU A 139 3.35 -0.98 -7.37
N ASP A 140 2.45 -1.53 -6.52
CA ASP A 140 1.52 -2.63 -6.84
C ASP A 140 2.18 -3.91 -7.44
N GLY A 141 3.52 -4.01 -7.39
CA GLY A 141 4.31 -5.07 -7.99
C GLY A 141 4.27 -6.40 -7.24
N THR A 142 4.52 -7.50 -7.95
CA THR A 142 4.55 -8.87 -7.40
C THR A 142 5.78 -9.65 -7.86
N LEU A 143 6.64 -10.06 -6.92
CA LEU A 143 7.91 -10.72 -7.23
C LEU A 143 7.93 -12.19 -6.78
N HIS A 144 7.84 -13.12 -7.74
CA HIS A 144 7.91 -14.57 -7.48
C HIS A 144 9.32 -15.04 -7.14
N ARG A 145 9.49 -15.84 -6.08
CA ARG A 145 10.79 -16.34 -5.61
C ARG A 145 10.75 -17.84 -5.24
N GLU A 146 11.87 -18.51 -5.48
CA GLU A 146 12.12 -19.91 -5.12
C GLU A 146 13.42 -20.02 -4.31
N ILE A 147 13.33 -20.61 -3.12
CA ILE A 147 14.47 -20.93 -2.25
C ILE A 147 14.63 -22.45 -2.18
N ASN A 148 15.85 -22.93 -2.39
CA ASN A 148 16.21 -24.31 -2.09
C ASN A 148 17.04 -24.32 -0.79
N TYR A 149 16.37 -24.60 0.33
CA TYR A 149 16.96 -24.66 1.67
C TYR A 149 17.45 -26.07 1.99
N LEU A 150 18.66 -26.19 2.56
CA LEU A 150 19.21 -27.42 3.12
C LEU A 150 19.37 -27.22 4.63
N ALA A 151 18.60 -27.97 5.41
CA ALA A 151 18.71 -27.99 6.87
C ALA A 151 19.96 -28.79 7.31
N PRO A 152 20.65 -28.39 8.39
CA PRO A 152 21.79 -29.14 8.93
C PRO A 152 21.47 -30.61 9.22
N ASP A 153 22.35 -31.53 8.81
CA ASP A 153 22.13 -32.99 8.86
C ASP A 153 21.93 -33.59 10.26
N TYR A 154 22.21 -32.83 11.32
CA TYR A 154 21.94 -33.23 12.69
C TYR A 154 20.49 -32.97 13.15
N LEU A 155 19.70 -32.18 12.43
CA LEU A 155 18.34 -31.82 12.84
C LEU A 155 17.34 -32.95 12.57
N SER A 156 16.59 -33.33 13.61
CA SER A 156 15.68 -34.47 13.58
C SER A 156 14.39 -34.16 14.36
N GLY A 157 13.24 -34.55 13.83
CA GLY A 157 11.91 -34.28 14.40
C GLY A 157 11.19 -33.07 13.76
N ASP A 158 10.22 -32.52 14.48
CA ASP A 158 9.36 -31.42 14.02
C ASP A 158 9.90 -30.03 14.40
N PHE A 159 9.75 -29.08 13.48
CA PHE A 159 10.21 -27.70 13.59
C PHE A 159 9.21 -26.73 12.93
N VAL A 160 9.31 -25.44 13.26
CA VAL A 160 8.61 -24.36 12.55
C VAL A 160 9.64 -23.51 11.81
N LEU A 161 9.51 -23.44 10.50
CA LEU A 161 10.36 -22.67 9.60
C LEU A 161 9.69 -21.31 9.32
N TRP A 162 10.37 -20.23 9.66
CA TRP A 162 9.90 -18.85 9.48
C TRP A 162 10.61 -18.22 8.28
N LEU A 163 9.86 -17.95 7.20
CA LEU A 163 10.30 -17.12 6.09
C LEU A 163 10.03 -15.65 6.45
N LYS A 164 11.09 -14.84 6.52
CA LYS A 164 11.01 -13.41 6.78
C LYS A 164 11.57 -12.63 5.62
N VAL A 165 10.99 -11.46 5.37
CA VAL A 165 11.60 -10.38 4.59
C VAL A 165 11.88 -9.22 5.55
N LYS A 166 13.13 -8.76 5.55
CA LYS A 166 13.57 -7.56 6.29
C LYS A 166 14.28 -6.59 5.35
N ASN A 167 14.62 -5.40 5.85
CA ASN A 167 15.75 -4.64 5.33
C ASN A 167 17.04 -4.90 6.14
N GLU A 168 18.18 -4.37 5.68
CA GLU A 168 19.50 -4.49 6.33
C GLU A 168 19.56 -4.01 7.78
N SER A 169 18.60 -3.20 8.24
CA SER A 169 18.53 -2.67 9.61
C SER A 169 17.58 -3.44 10.52
N GLY A 170 17.13 -4.62 10.11
CA GLY A 170 16.36 -5.54 10.95
C GLY A 170 14.85 -5.26 11.02
N LEU A 171 14.35 -4.24 10.31
CA LEU A 171 12.91 -3.99 10.20
C LEU A 171 12.25 -5.18 9.48
N VAL A 172 11.40 -5.91 10.18
CA VAL A 172 10.61 -7.01 9.60
C VAL A 172 9.45 -6.39 8.83
N LEU A 173 9.40 -6.71 7.53
CA LEU A 173 8.41 -6.16 6.59
C LEU A 173 7.35 -7.21 6.24
N ALA A 174 7.76 -8.46 6.01
CA ALA A 174 6.83 -9.59 5.82
C ALA A 174 7.29 -10.85 6.55
N LEU A 175 6.33 -11.71 6.90
CA LEU A 175 6.54 -12.97 7.61
C LEU A 175 5.54 -14.04 7.13
N GLN A 176 6.03 -15.25 6.89
CA GLN A 176 5.23 -16.47 6.76
C GLN A 176 5.88 -17.59 7.59
N SER A 177 5.10 -18.56 8.08
CA SER A 177 5.62 -19.74 8.76
C SER A 177 5.09 -21.06 8.17
N PHE A 178 5.89 -22.11 8.30
CA PHE A 178 5.61 -23.46 7.83
C PHE A 178 5.97 -24.48 8.92
N ASN A 179 5.18 -25.54 9.07
CA ASN A 179 5.58 -26.70 9.87
C ASN A 179 6.41 -27.63 8.98
N VAL A 180 7.57 -28.07 9.47
CA VAL A 180 8.51 -28.91 8.70
C VAL A 180 9.06 -30.02 9.59
N ASN A 181 9.33 -31.19 9.00
CA ASN A 181 9.93 -32.33 9.68
C ASN A 181 11.29 -32.63 9.04
N PHE A 182 12.27 -33.05 9.84
CA PHE A 182 13.59 -33.47 9.36
C PHE A 182 14.00 -34.84 9.90
N ALA A 183 14.77 -35.58 9.10
CA ALA A 183 15.18 -36.95 9.38
C ALA A 183 16.68 -37.08 9.68
N GLY A 184 17.32 -36.00 10.18
CA GLY A 184 18.74 -35.97 10.54
C GLY A 184 19.09 -36.83 11.77
N THR A 185 20.35 -36.76 12.19
CA THR A 185 20.91 -37.70 13.18
C THR A 185 20.49 -37.47 14.63
N GLY A 186 19.97 -36.29 14.97
CA GLY A 186 19.72 -35.86 16.35
C GLY A 186 20.98 -35.57 17.17
N ARG A 187 22.18 -35.64 16.55
CA ARG A 187 23.48 -35.58 17.24
C ARG A 187 24.17 -34.23 17.03
N TYR A 188 24.06 -33.34 18.02
CA TYR A 188 24.63 -31.99 18.00
C TYR A 188 24.94 -31.49 19.43
N LEU A 189 25.64 -30.37 19.55
CA LEU A 189 25.65 -29.56 20.77
C LEU A 189 24.42 -28.66 20.79
N GLU A 190 23.49 -28.86 21.71
CA GLU A 190 22.34 -27.96 21.87
C GLU A 190 22.71 -26.78 22.76
N GLN A 191 22.85 -25.60 22.17
CA GLN A 191 22.89 -24.34 22.89
C GLN A 191 21.45 -23.92 23.22
N SER A 192 21.10 -23.91 24.51
CA SER A 192 19.72 -23.72 24.97
C SER A 192 19.31 -22.25 25.09
N SER A 193 18.02 -21.99 25.36
CA SER A 193 17.48 -20.65 25.60
C SER A 193 18.03 -19.96 26.86
N HIS A 194 18.76 -20.67 27.73
CA HIS A 194 19.36 -20.10 28.95
C HIS A 194 20.73 -19.48 28.64
N CYS A 195 20.71 -18.39 27.87
CA CYS A 195 21.88 -17.60 27.52
C CYS A 195 21.78 -16.15 27.98
N TYR A 196 22.90 -15.55 28.38
CA TYR A 196 23.02 -14.14 28.74
C TYR A 196 24.41 -13.58 28.47
N LEU A 197 24.49 -12.26 28.26
CA LEU A 197 25.73 -11.52 28.17
C LEU A 197 26.15 -11.00 29.57
N SER A 198 27.45 -10.93 29.82
CA SER A 198 28.06 -10.32 31.02
C SER A 198 29.36 -9.61 30.68
N ILE A 199 29.75 -8.62 31.48
CA ILE A 199 30.96 -7.80 31.27
C ILE A 199 32.01 -8.14 32.33
N GLU A 200 33.29 -8.10 31.97
CA GLU A 200 34.39 -8.32 32.91
C GLU A 200 34.36 -7.32 34.08
N GLY A 201 34.38 -7.83 35.31
CA GLY A 201 34.39 -7.01 36.53
C GLY A 201 33.01 -6.64 37.08
N GLU A 202 31.94 -6.71 36.29
CA GLU A 202 30.56 -6.59 36.80
C GLU A 202 30.14 -7.86 37.54
N LYS A 203 29.54 -7.71 38.73
CA LYS A 203 29.05 -8.83 39.55
C LYS A 203 27.54 -8.98 39.40
N ASP A 204 27.10 -10.22 39.23
CA ASP A 204 25.70 -10.68 39.19
C ASP A 204 24.79 -10.07 38.11
N GLN A 205 25.23 -9.00 37.45
CA GLN A 205 24.57 -8.32 36.34
C GLN A 205 24.56 -9.21 35.08
N LYS A 206 23.38 -9.27 34.43
CA LYS A 206 23.16 -10.11 33.24
C LYS A 206 22.31 -9.36 32.22
N TYR A 207 22.77 -9.34 30.98
CA TYR A 207 22.10 -8.70 29.86
C TYR A 207 21.49 -9.76 28.93
N ASN A 208 20.28 -9.51 28.43
CA ASN A 208 19.60 -10.47 27.55
C ASN A 208 20.08 -10.31 26.10
N LEU A 209 20.07 -11.41 25.34
CA LEU A 209 20.67 -11.45 24.01
C LEU A 209 20.00 -10.57 22.94
N ARG A 210 18.76 -10.08 23.16
CA ARG A 210 18.00 -9.30 22.16
C ARG A 210 18.08 -7.79 22.35
N GLN A 211 18.12 -7.32 23.60
CA GLN A 211 18.37 -5.91 23.90
C GLN A 211 19.87 -5.61 23.95
N GLY A 212 20.69 -6.61 24.30
CA GLY A 212 22.12 -6.47 24.35
C GLY A 212 22.61 -5.59 25.50
N VAL A 213 23.80 -5.04 25.31
CA VAL A 213 24.47 -4.09 26.20
C VAL A 213 25.44 -3.23 25.40
N ASP A 214 25.69 -2.00 25.85
CA ASP A 214 26.70 -1.10 25.30
C ASP A 214 28.02 -1.15 26.08
N LEU A 215 29.12 -1.06 25.34
CA LEU A 215 30.47 -1.37 25.77
C LEU A 215 31.45 -0.26 25.42
N LYS A 216 32.34 0.06 26.36
CA LYS A 216 33.58 0.81 26.07
C LYS A 216 34.56 -0.12 25.34
N LYS A 217 35.50 0.47 24.59
CA LYS A 217 36.42 -0.30 23.72
C LYS A 217 37.37 -1.22 24.50
N GLU A 218 37.54 -0.97 25.79
CA GLU A 218 38.41 -1.70 26.70
C GLU A 218 37.67 -2.77 27.53
N GLU A 219 36.33 -2.81 27.50
CA GLU A 219 35.52 -3.78 28.24
C GLU A 219 35.47 -5.14 27.50
N LYS A 220 35.68 -6.26 28.21
CA LYS A 220 35.48 -7.59 27.62
C LYS A 220 34.04 -8.06 27.82
N LEU A 221 33.41 -8.45 26.71
CA LEU A 221 32.07 -9.06 26.68
C LEU A 221 32.18 -10.59 26.71
N PHE A 222 31.35 -11.25 27.52
CA PHE A 222 31.22 -12.70 27.54
C PHE A 222 29.78 -13.14 27.22
N LEU A 223 29.65 -14.13 26.35
CA LEU A 223 28.43 -14.92 26.17
C LEU A 223 28.46 -16.11 27.12
N ASN A 224 27.41 -16.26 27.94
CA ASN A 224 27.24 -17.37 28.87
C ASN A 224 26.03 -18.18 28.39
N CYS A 225 26.20 -19.46 28.05
CA CYS A 225 25.14 -20.31 27.52
C CYS A 225 25.16 -21.72 28.11
N GLN A 226 24.03 -22.19 28.65
CA GLN A 226 23.86 -23.62 28.97
C GLN A 226 23.83 -24.43 27.67
N THR A 227 24.85 -25.28 27.50
CA THR A 227 25.13 -26.04 26.29
C THR A 227 25.24 -27.53 26.61
N LYS A 228 24.47 -28.34 25.87
CA LYS A 228 24.34 -29.79 26.11
C LYS A 228 24.90 -30.64 24.99
N ASN A 229 25.67 -31.66 25.34
CA ASN A 229 26.22 -32.61 24.39
C ASN A 229 25.25 -33.76 24.06
N LEU A 230 24.61 -33.70 22.89
CA LEU A 230 23.73 -34.75 22.35
C LEU A 230 24.41 -35.61 21.27
N THR A 231 25.73 -35.48 21.07
CA THR A 231 26.44 -36.19 19.98
C THR A 231 26.53 -37.70 20.22
N GLY A 232 26.54 -38.12 21.49
CA GLY A 232 26.76 -39.50 21.92
C GLY A 232 28.24 -39.90 22.05
N GLU A 233 29.17 -38.95 21.98
CA GLU A 233 30.60 -39.12 22.22
C GLU A 233 31.19 -37.95 23.01
N ASP A 234 32.36 -38.15 23.62
CA ASP A 234 33.17 -37.07 24.18
C ASP A 234 33.73 -36.22 23.02
N ILE A 235 33.62 -34.90 23.11
CA ILE A 235 33.85 -34.03 21.96
C ILE A 235 34.61 -32.75 22.33
N LEU A 236 35.66 -32.45 21.54
CA LEU A 236 36.41 -31.20 21.59
C LEU A 236 35.94 -30.31 20.42
N VAL A 237 35.58 -29.06 20.72
CA VAL A 237 34.98 -28.14 19.74
C VAL A 237 35.54 -26.73 19.84
N THR A 238 35.45 -25.98 18.76
CA THR A 238 35.92 -24.59 18.68
C THR A 238 34.73 -23.66 18.40
N PRO A 239 34.52 -22.58 19.19
CA PRO A 239 33.49 -21.59 18.89
C PRO A 239 33.92 -20.70 17.72
N LYS A 240 32.98 -20.45 16.81
CA LYS A 240 33.13 -19.54 15.66
C LYS A 240 32.12 -18.41 15.80
N PHE A 241 32.62 -17.18 15.64
CA PHE A 241 31.84 -15.95 15.65
C PHE A 241 31.67 -15.42 14.21
N GLU A 242 30.46 -14.99 13.86
CA GLU A 242 30.18 -14.24 12.63
C GLU A 242 29.43 -12.95 12.98
N PHE A 243 30.02 -11.79 12.66
CA PHE A 243 29.50 -10.48 13.05
C PHE A 243 28.79 -9.77 11.90
N TYR A 244 27.68 -9.11 12.23
CA TYR A 244 26.83 -8.38 11.31
C TYR A 244 26.48 -7.00 11.91
N ARG A 245 26.47 -5.94 11.10
CA ARG A 245 26.06 -4.62 11.54
C ARG A 245 24.54 -4.59 11.79
N ARG A 246 24.15 -4.26 13.03
CA ARG A 246 22.79 -4.05 13.56
C ARG A 246 21.83 -5.24 13.59
N ASP A 247 21.82 -6.10 12.57
CA ASP A 247 20.97 -7.29 12.46
C ASP A 247 21.67 -8.34 11.58
N LEU A 248 21.39 -9.64 11.75
CA LEU A 248 21.92 -10.72 10.88
C LEU A 248 21.53 -10.62 9.38
N TYR A 249 20.62 -9.72 9.02
CA TYR A 249 20.27 -9.37 7.64
C TYR A 249 21.11 -8.19 7.10
N GLY A 250 21.84 -7.48 7.96
CA GLY A 250 22.72 -6.36 7.59
C GLY A 250 24.11 -6.78 7.12
N LEU A 251 24.99 -5.78 6.91
CA LEU A 251 26.34 -5.99 6.39
C LEU A 251 27.18 -6.89 7.30
N LYS A 252 27.62 -8.03 6.77
CA LYS A 252 28.57 -8.95 7.42
C LYS A 252 29.99 -8.37 7.46
N ILE A 253 30.70 -8.60 8.57
CA ILE A 253 32.06 -8.13 8.80
C ILE A 253 33.05 -9.25 8.50
N ASP A 254 33.55 -9.32 7.27
CA ASP A 254 34.49 -10.37 6.82
C ASP A 254 35.98 -10.07 7.14
N LYS A 255 36.29 -9.02 7.91
CA LYS A 255 37.67 -8.64 8.29
C LYS A 255 37.95 -8.89 9.78
N ASN A 256 39.08 -9.54 10.06
CA ASN A 256 39.87 -9.55 11.30
C ASN A 256 39.21 -9.89 12.65
N VAL A 257 37.88 -10.02 12.77
CA VAL A 257 37.18 -10.32 14.05
C VAL A 257 36.63 -11.75 14.07
N SER A 258 36.68 -12.48 12.96
CA SER A 258 36.31 -13.90 12.87
C SER A 258 37.40 -14.82 13.46
N GLU A 259 37.80 -14.56 14.70
CA GLU A 259 38.73 -15.40 15.45
C GLU A 259 38.04 -16.70 15.89
N MET A 260 38.84 -17.76 16.02
CA MET A 260 38.41 -18.97 16.73
C MET A 260 38.66 -18.75 18.22
N GLY A 261 37.61 -18.86 19.03
CA GLY A 261 37.79 -18.83 20.49
C GLY A 261 38.46 -20.10 21.00
N SER A 262 38.86 -20.10 22.27
CA SER A 262 39.47 -21.28 22.92
C SER A 262 38.61 -22.54 22.79
N GLU A 263 39.26 -23.69 22.65
CA GLU A 263 38.57 -24.97 22.54
C GLU A 263 37.79 -25.31 23.82
N VAL A 264 36.61 -25.91 23.65
CA VAL A 264 35.74 -26.38 24.72
C VAL A 264 35.58 -27.88 24.59
N ALA A 265 35.97 -28.64 25.61
CA ALA A 265 35.70 -30.06 25.70
C ALA A 265 34.36 -30.32 26.39
N PHE A 266 33.57 -31.28 25.89
CA PHE A 266 32.37 -31.79 26.54
C PHE A 266 32.45 -33.31 26.69
N ALA A 267 32.09 -33.81 27.87
CA ALA A 267 31.86 -35.25 28.06
C ALA A 267 30.52 -35.68 27.44
N THR A 268 30.37 -36.97 27.17
CA THR A 268 29.16 -37.58 26.59
C THR A 268 27.93 -37.28 27.45
N GLY A 269 26.94 -36.58 26.90
CA GLY A 269 25.70 -36.24 27.62
C GLY A 269 25.82 -35.05 28.59
N GLU A 270 26.99 -34.43 28.73
CA GLU A 270 27.22 -33.30 29.64
C GLU A 270 26.34 -32.09 29.28
N ASP A 271 25.86 -31.39 30.30
CA ASP A 271 25.03 -30.18 30.20
C ASP A 271 25.69 -29.13 31.11
N LYS A 272 26.31 -28.10 30.53
CA LYS A 272 27.10 -27.11 31.30
C LYS A 272 27.01 -25.68 30.78
N LEU A 273 27.20 -24.73 31.70
CA LEU A 273 27.27 -23.31 31.40
C LEU A 273 28.64 -23.01 30.80
N VAL A 274 28.68 -22.74 29.50
CA VAL A 274 29.89 -22.34 28.79
C VAL A 274 29.97 -20.82 28.75
N GLN A 275 31.12 -20.27 29.12
CA GLN A 275 31.44 -18.85 29.01
C GLN A 275 32.42 -18.65 27.85
N LEU A 276 32.06 -17.81 26.89
CA LEU A 276 32.83 -17.50 25.68
C LEU A 276 33.12 -16.00 25.64
N ALA A 277 34.39 -15.60 25.55
CA ALA A 277 34.73 -14.21 25.25
C ALA A 277 34.33 -13.89 23.81
N ILE A 278 33.61 -12.78 23.59
CA ILE A 278 33.29 -12.27 22.25
C ILE A 278 34.40 -11.31 21.82
N PRO A 279 35.12 -11.55 20.70
CA PRO A 279 36.05 -10.57 20.16
C PRO A 279 35.26 -9.37 19.62
N LEU A 280 35.49 -8.17 20.16
CA LEU A 280 34.71 -6.99 19.80
C LEU A 280 35.21 -6.35 18.48
N PRO A 281 34.32 -5.91 17.58
CA PRO A 281 34.68 -5.05 16.45
C PRO A 281 35.31 -3.72 16.89
N ALA A 282 36.27 -3.21 16.12
CA ALA A 282 36.99 -1.97 16.43
C ALA A 282 36.22 -0.68 16.08
N ASP A 283 35.33 -0.78 15.08
CA ASP A 283 34.38 0.25 14.68
C ASP A 283 33.28 0.41 15.76
N PRO A 284 32.84 1.63 16.11
CA PRO A 284 31.61 1.83 16.88
C PRO A 284 30.36 1.58 16.02
N GLN A 285 29.46 0.70 16.47
CA GLN A 285 28.11 0.45 15.92
C GLN A 285 27.35 -0.53 16.84
N ALA A 286 26.07 -0.76 16.56
CA ALA A 286 25.34 -1.94 17.03
C ALA A 286 25.70 -3.17 16.18
N TYR A 287 25.81 -4.34 16.82
CA TYR A 287 26.21 -5.59 16.19
C TYR A 287 25.37 -6.77 16.66
N ASP A 288 25.00 -7.63 15.71
CA ASP A 288 24.59 -9.00 15.98
C ASP A 288 25.80 -9.92 15.77
N VAL A 289 26.07 -10.81 16.74
CA VAL A 289 27.01 -11.93 16.56
C VAL A 289 26.26 -13.26 16.53
N LYS A 290 26.45 -14.03 15.45
CA LYS A 290 26.05 -15.44 15.34
C LYS A 290 27.19 -16.32 15.87
N VAL A 291 26.90 -17.14 16.87
CA VAL A 291 27.88 -18.03 17.52
C VAL A 291 27.49 -19.50 17.31
N VAL A 292 28.41 -20.29 16.77
CA VAL A 292 28.25 -21.74 16.54
C VAL A 292 29.52 -22.49 16.95
N PHE A 293 29.38 -23.73 17.41
CA PHE A 293 30.52 -24.63 17.62
C PHE A 293 30.84 -25.44 16.36
N GLN A 294 32.13 -25.65 16.13
CA GLN A 294 32.66 -26.45 15.03
C GLN A 294 33.56 -27.59 15.53
N LYS A 295 33.53 -28.72 14.82
CA LYS A 295 34.53 -29.79 14.85
C LYS A 295 35.02 -29.97 13.41
N GLU A 296 36.33 -29.93 13.18
CA GLU A 296 36.93 -30.11 11.85
C GLU A 296 36.33 -29.17 10.77
N LYS A 297 36.00 -27.93 11.15
CA LYS A 297 35.30 -26.89 10.35
C LYS A 297 33.83 -27.19 10.00
N MET A 298 33.29 -28.35 10.35
CA MET A 298 31.86 -28.64 10.25
C MET A 298 31.11 -28.00 11.42
N VAL A 299 29.97 -27.36 11.17
CA VAL A 299 29.10 -26.81 12.22
C VAL A 299 28.31 -27.96 12.86
N ILE A 300 28.37 -28.04 14.18
CA ILE A 300 27.81 -29.15 14.98
C ILE A 300 26.96 -28.67 16.16
N SER A 301 26.59 -27.39 16.18
CA SER A 301 25.60 -26.83 17.10
C SER A 301 24.56 -26.03 16.35
N ASN A 302 23.39 -25.87 16.95
CA ASN A 302 22.49 -24.77 16.59
C ASN A 302 23.15 -23.41 16.90
N PRO A 303 22.72 -22.31 16.26
CA PRO A 303 23.31 -20.99 16.48
C PRO A 303 22.66 -20.26 17.67
N ILE A 304 23.50 -19.55 18.41
CA ILE A 304 23.07 -18.46 19.29
C ILE A 304 23.29 -17.13 18.57
N VAL A 305 22.42 -16.17 18.81
CA VAL A 305 22.50 -14.80 18.27
C VAL A 305 22.44 -13.84 19.44
N ALA A 306 23.42 -12.94 19.53
CA ALA A 306 23.51 -11.95 20.59
C ALA A 306 23.75 -10.54 20.03
N HIS A 307 22.94 -9.59 20.47
CA HIS A 307 23.06 -8.17 20.16
C HIS A 307 23.97 -7.48 21.17
N PHE A 308 24.78 -6.51 20.74
CA PHE A 308 25.54 -5.60 21.60
C PHE A 308 25.93 -4.32 20.84
N VAL A 309 26.40 -3.31 21.57
CA VAL A 309 26.86 -2.04 20.99
C VAL A 309 28.29 -1.75 21.40
N VAL A 310 29.15 -1.41 20.44
CA VAL A 310 30.47 -0.81 20.71
C VAL A 310 30.29 0.71 20.68
N ALA A 311 30.55 1.38 21.81
CA ALA A 311 30.33 2.81 21.96
C ALA A 311 31.33 3.66 21.16
N GLY A 312 30.86 4.83 20.72
CA GLY A 312 31.59 5.78 19.89
C GLY A 312 30.74 6.35 18.76
N LYS A 313 31.25 7.43 18.14
CA LYS A 313 30.66 8.09 16.96
C LYS A 313 30.27 7.06 15.89
N SER A 314 28.99 7.05 15.55
CA SER A 314 28.39 6.12 14.61
C SER A 314 27.07 6.70 14.08
N ALA A 315 26.61 6.20 12.94
CA ALA A 315 25.31 6.52 12.36
C ALA A 315 24.76 5.31 11.59
N SER A 316 23.51 5.36 11.15
CA SER A 316 22.94 4.37 10.23
C SER A 316 21.75 4.89 9.43
N ILE A 317 21.52 4.36 8.23
CA ILE A 317 20.33 4.65 7.43
C ILE A 317 19.44 3.39 7.41
N SER A 318 18.37 3.44 8.20
CA SER A 318 17.42 2.32 8.33
C SER A 318 16.59 2.13 7.06
N GLN A 319 16.02 3.21 6.53
CA GLN A 319 15.25 3.22 5.28
C GLN A 319 15.74 4.35 4.37
N LEU A 320 15.80 4.05 3.08
CA LEU A 320 16.13 4.96 1.99
C LEU A 320 15.15 4.66 0.86
N THR A 321 14.27 5.61 0.53
CA THR A 321 13.20 5.44 -0.46
C THR A 321 13.17 6.60 -1.45
N LEU A 322 12.66 6.33 -2.66
CA LEU A 322 12.59 7.30 -3.74
C LEU A 322 11.22 7.19 -4.42
N ASN A 323 10.53 8.33 -4.56
CA ASN A 323 9.10 8.36 -4.91
C ASN A 323 8.74 8.01 -6.37
N LYS A 324 9.74 7.71 -7.22
CA LYS A 324 9.60 7.14 -8.56
C LYS A 324 10.86 6.33 -8.90
N ASP A 325 10.74 5.47 -9.90
CA ASP A 325 11.86 4.78 -10.55
C ASP A 325 12.31 5.45 -11.87
N LYS A 326 11.61 6.50 -12.33
CA LYS A 326 11.88 7.23 -13.57
C LYS A 326 11.54 8.70 -13.43
N TYR A 327 12.40 9.57 -13.96
CA TYR A 327 12.25 11.02 -13.94
C TYR A 327 12.67 11.66 -15.27
N GLN A 328 12.07 12.81 -15.59
CA GLN A 328 12.51 13.70 -16.67
C GLN A 328 13.36 14.86 -16.14
N ALA A 329 14.15 15.49 -17.01
CA ALA A 329 14.86 16.74 -16.70
C ALA A 329 13.91 17.81 -16.15
N GLY A 330 14.29 18.45 -15.04
CA GLY A 330 13.48 19.44 -14.31
C GLY A 330 12.45 18.84 -13.34
N GLU A 331 12.28 17.51 -13.28
CA GLU A 331 11.42 16.92 -12.24
C GLU A 331 12.11 16.92 -10.86
N THR A 332 11.30 17.08 -9.82
CA THR A 332 11.74 16.95 -8.42
C THR A 332 11.61 15.50 -7.94
N ALA A 333 12.75 14.89 -7.63
CA ALA A 333 12.82 13.69 -6.81
C ALA A 333 12.53 14.01 -5.34
N LYS A 334 11.77 13.15 -4.67
CA LYS A 334 11.55 13.17 -3.21
C LYS A 334 12.28 11.97 -2.63
N LEU A 335 13.32 12.24 -1.86
CA LEU A 335 14.16 11.23 -1.20
C LEU A 335 13.76 11.10 0.28
N GLY A 336 13.25 9.93 0.66
CA GLY A 336 12.96 9.60 2.05
C GLY A 336 14.18 8.99 2.73
N ILE A 337 14.59 9.53 3.87
CA ILE A 337 15.73 9.04 4.66
C ILE A 337 15.33 8.87 6.12
N ILE A 338 15.12 7.64 6.57
CA ILE A 338 14.98 7.31 8.00
C ILE A 338 16.33 6.84 8.51
N TRP A 339 16.99 7.68 9.30
CA TRP A 339 18.33 7.44 9.83
C TRP A 339 18.35 7.48 11.37
N SER A 340 19.44 7.00 11.96
CA SER A 340 19.73 7.20 13.38
C SER A 340 21.15 7.71 13.58
N GLY A 341 21.33 8.50 14.64
CA GLY A 341 22.65 8.80 15.21
C GLY A 341 23.31 7.59 15.89
N PRO A 342 24.20 7.81 16.87
CA PRO A 342 25.07 6.79 17.41
C PRO A 342 24.32 5.63 18.05
N ALA A 343 24.83 4.42 17.84
CA ALA A 343 24.21 3.19 18.31
C ALA A 343 24.19 3.08 19.85
N ASP A 344 25.05 3.81 20.56
CA ASP A 344 25.11 3.89 22.02
C ASP A 344 24.09 4.86 22.64
N THR A 345 23.32 5.57 21.81
CA THR A 345 22.35 6.58 22.24
C THR A 345 20.94 5.97 22.35
N PHE A 346 20.74 5.10 23.34
CA PHE A 346 19.46 4.45 23.63
C PHE A 346 19.09 4.50 25.13
N ARG A 347 17.82 4.21 25.42
CA ARG A 347 17.28 4.23 26.79
C ARG A 347 18.00 3.21 27.68
N ASN A 348 18.60 3.70 28.76
CA ASN A 348 19.42 2.93 29.73
C ASN A 348 20.82 2.51 29.21
N SER A 349 21.37 3.20 28.21
CA SER A 349 22.79 3.13 27.83
C SER A 349 23.71 3.34 29.05
N ARG A 350 24.73 2.48 29.21
CA ARG A 350 25.78 2.54 30.25
C ARG A 350 26.81 3.62 29.97
N THR A 351 27.06 3.91 28.69
CA THR A 351 28.11 4.81 28.22
C THR A 351 27.67 6.26 28.05
N GLY A 352 26.36 6.51 28.00
CA GLY A 352 25.77 7.85 27.99
C GLY A 352 25.49 8.44 26.61
N GLY A 353 25.88 7.76 25.54
CA GLY A 353 25.71 8.20 24.15
C GLY A 353 26.85 9.11 23.67
N SER A 354 27.43 8.81 22.50
CA SER A 354 28.58 9.56 21.98
C SER A 354 28.22 10.88 21.29
N GLY A 355 26.96 11.06 20.88
CA GLY A 355 26.52 12.23 20.11
C GLY A 355 27.12 12.32 18.69
N LEU A 356 26.66 13.34 17.95
CA LEU A 356 27.17 13.78 16.66
C LEU A 356 27.20 15.31 16.64
N ILE A 357 28.12 15.89 15.88
CA ILE A 357 28.37 17.33 15.84
C ILE A 357 28.07 17.80 14.41
N ASP A 358 26.83 18.26 14.20
CA ASP A 358 26.32 18.79 12.92
C ASP A 358 26.50 17.80 11.74
N PRO A 359 25.90 16.58 11.82
CA PRO A 359 26.09 15.53 10.83
C PRO A 359 25.55 15.90 9.45
N ILE A 360 26.39 15.67 8.44
CA ILE A 360 26.19 16.03 7.05
C ILE A 360 25.89 14.79 6.21
N PHE A 361 25.00 14.96 5.23
CA PHE A 361 24.57 13.94 4.29
C PHE A 361 25.01 14.34 2.89
N GLU A 362 25.96 13.59 2.30
CA GLU A 362 26.19 13.65 0.86
C GLU A 362 25.20 12.72 0.15
N ILE A 363 24.55 13.23 -0.88
CA ILE A 363 23.51 12.53 -1.66
C ILE A 363 23.91 12.54 -3.12
N GLU A 364 24.06 11.35 -3.68
CA GLU A 364 24.53 11.08 -5.04
C GLU A 364 23.45 10.30 -5.80
N ILE A 365 22.81 10.93 -6.80
CA ILE A 365 21.80 10.29 -7.67
C ILE A 365 22.41 10.10 -9.06
N LYS A 366 22.53 8.84 -9.47
CA LYS A 366 23.04 8.43 -10.78
C LYS A 366 22.00 7.64 -11.55
N ASN A 367 22.10 7.66 -12.87
CA ASN A 367 21.31 6.83 -13.78
C ASN A 367 21.72 5.34 -13.62
N GLN A 368 20.97 4.41 -14.22
CA GLN A 368 21.20 2.95 -14.11
C GLN A 368 22.61 2.46 -14.51
N ASP A 369 23.41 3.30 -15.17
CA ASP A 369 24.79 2.99 -15.58
C ASP A 369 25.84 3.14 -14.44
N GLY A 370 25.43 3.69 -13.28
CA GLY A 370 26.29 3.96 -12.13
C GLY A 370 27.36 5.05 -12.34
N LYS A 371 27.29 5.80 -13.44
CA LYS A 371 28.30 6.77 -13.88
C LYS A 371 27.72 8.14 -14.15
N THR A 372 26.57 8.18 -14.83
CA THR A 372 25.92 9.40 -15.28
C THR A 372 25.11 10.01 -14.13
N PHE A 373 25.60 11.09 -13.55
CA PHE A 373 24.93 11.84 -12.48
C PHE A 373 23.65 12.49 -13.00
N CYS A 374 22.49 12.19 -12.40
CA CYS A 374 21.23 12.85 -12.75
C CYS A 374 21.14 14.28 -12.17
N VAL A 375 21.89 14.52 -11.10
CA VAL A 375 22.13 15.82 -10.45
C VAL A 375 23.55 15.80 -9.88
N PRO A 376 24.29 16.93 -9.81
CA PRO A 376 25.54 17.01 -9.05
C PRO A 376 25.32 16.62 -7.59
N THR A 377 26.33 16.00 -6.95
CA THR A 377 26.26 15.58 -5.54
C THR A 377 25.75 16.71 -4.65
N GLN A 378 24.69 16.43 -3.90
CA GLN A 378 24.07 17.37 -2.98
C GLN A 378 24.62 17.15 -1.57
N THR A 379 24.79 18.23 -0.82
CA THR A 379 25.20 18.20 0.58
C THR A 379 24.09 18.79 1.43
N LYS A 380 23.60 18.04 2.43
CA LYS A 380 22.47 18.43 3.29
C LYS A 380 22.75 18.16 4.75
N LYS A 381 22.28 19.04 5.63
CA LYS A 381 22.33 18.83 7.09
C LYS A 381 21.08 18.11 7.58
N SER A 382 21.19 17.41 8.71
CA SER A 382 20.05 16.71 9.32
C SER A 382 18.85 17.60 9.67
N ASN A 383 19.05 18.91 9.86
CA ASN A 383 17.98 19.88 10.15
C ASN A 383 17.34 20.49 8.89
N GLU A 384 17.87 20.24 7.69
CA GLU A 384 17.19 20.55 6.42
C GLU A 384 16.17 19.47 6.02
N PHE A 385 16.03 18.41 6.82
CA PHE A 385 15.14 17.30 6.53
C PHE A 385 13.71 17.65 6.98
N GLU A 386 12.91 18.12 6.02
CA GLU A 386 11.45 17.91 6.07
C GLU A 386 11.11 16.40 6.02
N LYS A 387 9.83 16.05 5.86
CA LYS A 387 9.37 14.66 5.64
C LYS A 387 10.11 13.94 4.50
N ASN A 388 10.53 14.66 3.45
CA ASN A 388 11.34 14.16 2.34
C ASN A 388 12.29 15.26 1.85
N ILE A 389 13.48 14.88 1.40
CA ILE A 389 14.42 15.81 0.77
C ILE A 389 13.99 16.00 -0.69
N LYS A 390 13.72 17.25 -1.08
CA LYS A 390 13.37 17.65 -2.45
C LYS A 390 14.66 17.88 -3.24
N ILE A 391 14.82 17.20 -4.37
CA ILE A 391 16.02 17.27 -5.23
C ILE A 391 15.56 17.43 -6.68
N GLU A 392 15.83 18.59 -7.29
CA GLU A 392 15.59 18.84 -8.71
C GLU A 392 16.64 18.12 -9.56
N LEU A 393 16.23 17.49 -10.67
CA LEU A 393 17.10 16.68 -11.52
C LEU A 393 17.47 17.41 -12.80
N ASN A 394 18.77 17.52 -13.08
CA ASN A 394 19.30 18.28 -14.22
C ASN A 394 19.11 17.57 -15.57
N GLN A 395 18.82 16.27 -15.57
CA GLN A 395 18.58 15.46 -16.76
C GLN A 395 17.75 14.21 -16.46
N ASP A 396 17.20 13.59 -17.51
CA ASP A 396 16.43 12.35 -17.44
C ASP A 396 17.16 11.25 -16.64
N CYS A 397 16.43 10.63 -15.71
CA CYS A 397 16.97 9.66 -14.77
C CYS A 397 16.10 8.39 -14.79
N ILE A 398 16.64 7.29 -15.32
CA ILE A 398 15.90 6.03 -15.51
C ILE A 398 16.54 4.97 -14.61
N TYR A 399 15.73 4.37 -13.74
CA TYR A 399 16.15 3.46 -12.68
C TYR A 399 17.34 4.01 -11.88
N PRO A 400 17.19 5.17 -11.20
CA PRO A 400 18.24 5.77 -10.40
C PRO A 400 18.87 4.82 -9.38
N ILE A 401 20.19 4.90 -9.32
CA ILE A 401 21.01 4.41 -8.22
C ILE A 401 21.25 5.61 -7.30
N VAL A 402 20.72 5.56 -6.07
CA VAL A 402 20.92 6.60 -5.06
C VAL A 402 21.91 6.10 -4.02
N THR A 403 22.96 6.88 -3.77
CA THR A 403 23.91 6.65 -2.68
C THR A 403 23.84 7.82 -1.69
N VAL A 404 23.74 7.50 -0.40
CA VAL A 404 23.76 8.48 0.69
C VAL A 404 24.88 8.14 1.66
N ARG A 405 25.70 9.14 2.00
CA ARG A 405 26.79 9.04 2.98
C ARG A 405 26.51 9.96 4.15
N ILE A 406 26.68 9.46 5.38
CA ILE A 406 26.64 10.28 6.61
C ILE A 406 28.07 10.55 7.03
N LEU A 407 28.42 11.84 7.16
CA LEU A 407 29.71 12.32 7.62
C LEU A 407 29.55 13.17 8.89
N ASP A 408 30.51 13.07 9.80
CA ASP A 408 30.58 13.85 11.04
C ASP A 408 32.02 14.34 11.23
N GLU A 409 32.21 15.66 11.32
CA GLU A 409 33.55 16.32 11.26
C GLU A 409 34.43 15.86 10.06
N GLY A 410 33.81 15.45 8.95
CA GLY A 410 34.46 14.92 7.75
C GLY A 410 34.81 13.42 7.81
N GLN A 411 34.57 12.73 8.92
CA GLN A 411 34.68 11.27 9.00
C GLN A 411 33.41 10.61 8.44
N LEU A 412 33.55 9.72 7.45
CA LEU A 412 32.46 8.85 6.99
C LEU A 412 32.03 7.88 8.09
N LEU A 413 30.77 7.96 8.51
CA LEU A 413 30.17 7.07 9.53
C LEU A 413 29.31 5.96 8.92
N TYR A 414 28.62 6.25 7.82
CA TYR A 414 27.74 5.29 7.14
C TYR A 414 27.62 5.61 5.65
N GLU A 415 27.48 4.58 4.81
CA GLU A 415 27.08 4.69 3.41
C GLU A 415 25.93 3.71 3.17
N LYS A 416 24.91 4.13 2.40
CA LYS A 416 23.86 3.25 1.90
C LYS A 416 23.61 3.52 0.43
N MET A 417 23.39 2.46 -0.34
CA MET A 417 23.01 2.53 -1.75
C MET A 417 21.67 1.81 -1.95
N ILE A 418 20.79 2.38 -2.77
CA ILE A 418 19.64 1.68 -3.34
C ILE A 418 19.72 1.70 -4.87
N ASN A 419 19.20 0.65 -5.50
CA ASN A 419 18.96 0.59 -6.93
C ASN A 419 17.45 0.41 -7.16
N THR A 420 16.85 1.35 -7.89
CA THR A 420 15.41 1.35 -8.19
C THR A 420 15.04 0.54 -9.43
N LEU A 421 16.01 -0.06 -10.13
CA LEU A 421 15.75 -1.05 -11.18
C LEU A 421 14.97 -2.24 -10.59
N PRO A 422 13.70 -2.48 -10.98
CA PRO A 422 12.95 -3.61 -10.48
C PRO A 422 13.58 -4.91 -10.96
N GLU A 423 13.58 -5.94 -10.10
CA GLU A 423 13.97 -7.26 -10.55
C GLU A 423 12.95 -7.81 -11.53
N LYS A 424 13.41 -8.28 -12.69
CA LYS A 424 12.54 -8.79 -13.75
C LYS A 424 11.62 -9.88 -13.21
N GLU A 425 10.32 -9.75 -13.47
CA GLU A 425 9.35 -10.82 -13.27
C GLU A 425 9.88 -12.14 -13.84
N ILE A 426 10.14 -13.11 -12.97
CA ILE A 426 10.15 -14.50 -13.38
C ILE A 426 8.68 -14.85 -13.59
N LYS A 427 8.19 -14.61 -14.81
CA LYS A 427 6.78 -14.85 -15.15
C LYS A 427 6.39 -16.25 -14.72
N LYS A 428 5.44 -16.28 -13.78
CA LYS A 428 4.94 -17.50 -13.14
C LYS A 428 4.48 -18.45 -14.25
N ASN A 429 5.09 -19.64 -14.33
CA ASN A 429 4.60 -20.72 -15.19
C ASN A 429 3.31 -21.27 -14.57
N ASN A 430 2.25 -20.46 -14.63
CA ASN A 430 0.92 -20.74 -14.11
C ASN A 430 0.34 -21.94 -14.87
N THR A 431 0.52 -23.11 -14.27
CA THR A 431 0.44 -24.43 -14.90
C THR A 431 1.45 -24.64 -16.02
N LEU A 432 1.76 -25.92 -16.29
CA LEU A 432 1.91 -26.30 -17.69
C LEU A 432 0.51 -26.17 -18.30
N PRO A 433 0.25 -25.24 -19.24
CA PRO A 433 -0.94 -25.38 -20.06
C PRO A 433 -0.84 -26.75 -20.72
N VAL A 434 -1.85 -27.60 -20.55
CA VAL A 434 -2.02 -28.81 -21.37
C VAL A 434 -2.55 -28.40 -22.76
N THR A 435 -1.94 -27.37 -23.34
CA THR A 435 -1.27 -27.56 -24.63
C THR A 435 -0.35 -28.78 -24.53
N SER A 436 -0.98 -29.96 -24.59
CA SER A 436 -0.54 -30.98 -25.52
C SER A 436 -0.06 -30.25 -26.76
N LYS A 437 1.24 -30.30 -27.02
CA LYS A 437 1.81 -29.80 -28.28
C LYS A 437 1.47 -30.82 -29.36
N SER A 438 0.16 -30.94 -29.58
CA SER A 438 -0.44 -31.55 -30.75
C SER A 438 0.27 -30.91 -31.92
N ASN A 439 1.09 -31.71 -32.60
CA ASN A 439 1.57 -31.38 -33.92
C ASN A 439 0.31 -31.32 -34.78
N PHE A 440 -0.31 -30.14 -34.84
CA PHE A 440 -1.51 -29.88 -35.61
C PHE A 440 -1.19 -30.25 -37.04
N ASN A 441 -1.62 -31.46 -37.41
CA ASN A 441 -1.13 -32.11 -38.60
C ASN A 441 -1.46 -31.18 -39.76
N LEU A 442 -0.48 -30.79 -40.57
CA LEU A 442 -0.70 -29.86 -41.69
C LEU A 442 -1.86 -30.38 -42.57
N LEU A 443 -1.95 -31.71 -42.67
CA LEU A 443 -3.02 -32.51 -43.27
C LEU A 443 -4.43 -32.20 -42.71
N ILE A 444 -4.59 -31.94 -41.40
CA ILE A 444 -5.87 -31.56 -40.77
C ILE A 444 -6.26 -30.13 -41.16
N VAL A 445 -5.31 -29.18 -41.14
CA VAL A 445 -5.57 -27.79 -41.55
C VAL A 445 -5.91 -27.73 -43.04
N ILE A 446 -5.20 -28.49 -43.87
CA ILE A 446 -5.50 -28.70 -45.29
C ILE A 446 -6.89 -29.34 -45.47
N LEU A 447 -7.22 -30.42 -44.74
CA LEU A 447 -8.54 -31.06 -44.81
C LEU A 447 -9.67 -30.09 -44.44
N PHE A 448 -9.50 -29.27 -43.41
CA PHE A 448 -10.50 -28.29 -42.99
C PHE A 448 -10.68 -27.20 -44.07
N SER A 449 -9.57 -26.73 -44.65
CA SER A 449 -9.56 -25.76 -45.75
C SER A 449 -10.21 -26.33 -47.02
N VAL A 450 -9.96 -27.59 -47.34
CA VAL A 450 -10.59 -28.32 -48.46
C VAL A 450 -12.08 -28.55 -48.20
N CYS A 451 -12.49 -28.86 -46.97
CA CYS A 451 -13.91 -28.97 -46.61
C CYS A 451 -14.64 -27.63 -46.80
N ILE A 452 -14.04 -26.52 -46.38
CA ILE A 452 -14.58 -25.16 -46.63
C ILE A 452 -14.70 -24.90 -48.13
N LEU A 453 -13.66 -25.20 -48.92
CA LEU A 453 -13.70 -25.03 -50.38
C LEU A 453 -14.78 -25.90 -51.05
N ILE A 454 -15.00 -27.14 -50.60
CA ILE A 454 -16.07 -28.02 -51.09
C ILE A 454 -17.46 -27.47 -50.71
N ILE A 455 -17.62 -26.88 -49.52
CA ILE A 455 -18.88 -26.22 -49.11
C ILE A 455 -19.13 -24.99 -49.98
N PHE A 456 -18.12 -24.13 -50.21
CA PHE A 456 -18.22 -22.99 -51.13
C PHE A 456 -18.58 -23.44 -52.56
N PHE A 457 -17.91 -24.47 -53.09
CA PHE A 457 -18.12 -24.95 -54.47
C PHE A 457 -19.49 -25.62 -54.65
N SER A 458 -19.97 -26.37 -53.65
CA SER A 458 -21.31 -26.98 -53.68
C SER A 458 -22.43 -25.94 -53.52
N PHE A 459 -22.27 -24.92 -52.67
CA PHE A 459 -23.18 -23.76 -52.64
C PHE A 459 -23.17 -23.01 -53.98
N GLY A 460 -22.00 -22.79 -54.58
CA GLY A 460 -21.85 -22.18 -55.91
C GLY A 460 -22.60 -22.96 -56.99
N MET A 461 -22.44 -24.28 -57.04
CA MET A 461 -23.18 -25.15 -57.98
C MET A 461 -24.68 -25.15 -57.71
N LEU A 462 -25.12 -25.19 -56.44
CA LEU A 462 -26.55 -25.11 -56.10
C LEU A 462 -27.17 -23.78 -56.54
N TYR A 463 -26.48 -22.66 -56.29
CA TYR A 463 -26.90 -21.33 -56.75
C TYR A 463 -26.96 -21.24 -58.28
N TRP A 464 -25.96 -21.79 -58.99
CA TRP A 464 -25.90 -21.78 -60.46
C TRP A 464 -26.96 -22.69 -61.11
N LYS A 465 -27.20 -23.88 -60.54
CA LYS A 465 -28.28 -24.79 -60.95
C LYS A 465 -29.66 -24.15 -60.74
N ASN A 466 -29.87 -23.48 -59.61
CA ASN A 466 -31.11 -22.76 -59.32
C ASN A 466 -31.28 -21.50 -60.20
N LYS A 467 -30.17 -20.87 -60.64
CA LYS A 467 -30.18 -19.82 -61.68
C LYS A 467 -30.64 -20.36 -63.04
N LYS A 468 -30.14 -21.53 -63.45
CA LYS A 468 -30.42 -22.14 -64.77
C LYS A 468 -31.83 -22.73 -64.88
N ASN A 469 -32.35 -23.34 -63.82
CA ASN A 469 -33.67 -23.99 -63.81
C ASN A 469 -34.85 -23.02 -63.61
N GLY A 470 -34.69 -21.72 -63.90
CA GLY A 470 -35.74 -20.71 -63.75
C GLY A 470 -36.20 -20.44 -62.30
N GLY A 471 -35.53 -21.01 -61.30
CA GLY A 471 -36.00 -21.04 -59.90
C GLY A 471 -36.18 -19.64 -59.29
N ASP A 472 -37.26 -19.47 -58.54
CA ASP A 472 -37.74 -18.17 -58.06
C ASP A 472 -36.71 -17.36 -57.26
N LYS A 473 -36.83 -16.02 -57.36
CA LYS A 473 -36.00 -15.02 -56.68
C LYS A 473 -36.01 -15.21 -55.15
N SER A 474 -37.12 -15.67 -54.54
CA SER A 474 -37.19 -15.95 -53.09
C SER A 474 -36.23 -17.08 -52.69
N GLY A 475 -36.21 -18.18 -53.46
CA GLY A 475 -35.31 -19.32 -53.20
C GLY A 475 -33.83 -18.94 -53.28
N ARG A 476 -33.46 -18.02 -54.18
CA ARG A 476 -32.09 -17.51 -54.32
C ARG A 476 -31.68 -16.65 -53.12
N LYS A 477 -32.58 -15.77 -52.63
CA LYS A 477 -32.33 -14.98 -51.40
C LYS A 477 -32.13 -15.87 -50.18
N LYS A 478 -32.95 -16.91 -49.99
CA LYS A 478 -32.82 -17.86 -48.86
C LYS A 478 -31.49 -18.61 -48.87
N LEU A 479 -30.99 -19.01 -50.04
CA LEU A 479 -29.68 -19.64 -50.20
C LEU A 479 -28.51 -18.72 -49.79
N ILE A 480 -28.58 -17.43 -50.13
CA ILE A 480 -27.57 -16.44 -49.75
C ILE A 480 -27.61 -16.17 -48.24
N ILE A 481 -28.79 -16.03 -47.65
CA ILE A 481 -28.95 -15.81 -46.20
C ILE A 481 -28.36 -17.00 -45.41
N LEU A 482 -28.64 -18.24 -45.82
CA LEU A 482 -28.10 -19.43 -45.15
C LEU A 482 -26.55 -19.47 -45.17
N PHE A 483 -25.93 -18.90 -46.21
CA PHE A 483 -24.48 -18.84 -46.36
C PHE A 483 -23.82 -17.87 -45.38
N PHE A 484 -24.43 -16.70 -45.15
CA PHE A 484 -23.92 -15.70 -44.20
C PHE A 484 -24.11 -16.10 -42.72
N PHE A 485 -25.15 -16.87 -42.39
CA PHE A 485 -25.38 -17.32 -41.00
C PHE A 485 -24.48 -18.48 -40.56
N PHE A 486 -23.92 -19.26 -41.49
CA PHE A 486 -23.08 -20.42 -41.16
C PHE A 486 -21.78 -20.09 -40.39
N PRO A 487 -20.95 -19.10 -40.79
CA PRO A 487 -19.75 -18.73 -40.02
C PRO A 487 -20.08 -18.05 -38.68
N ILE A 488 -21.19 -17.30 -38.59
CA ILE A 488 -21.62 -16.65 -37.34
C ILE A 488 -21.89 -17.70 -36.25
N TYR A 489 -22.47 -18.84 -36.63
CA TYR A 489 -22.73 -19.96 -35.70
C TYR A 489 -21.46 -20.65 -35.16
N PHE A 490 -20.30 -20.44 -35.79
CA PHE A 490 -19.00 -20.91 -35.28
C PHE A 490 -18.26 -19.86 -34.46
N LEU A 491 -18.44 -18.56 -34.75
CA LEU A 491 -17.81 -17.47 -34.00
C LEU A 491 -18.54 -17.14 -32.68
N ALA A 492 -19.86 -17.39 -32.60
CA ALA A 492 -20.67 -17.08 -31.42
C ALA A 492 -20.32 -17.89 -30.14
N ASN A 493 -19.45 -18.91 -30.24
CA ASN A 493 -19.01 -19.73 -29.11
C ASN A 493 -17.68 -19.26 -28.48
N GLN A 494 -17.22 -18.04 -28.77
CA GLN A 494 -16.01 -17.43 -28.17
C GLN A 494 -16.30 -16.22 -27.28
N ALA A 495 -17.53 -16.11 -26.74
CA ALA A 495 -17.76 -15.34 -25.52
C ALA A 495 -17.35 -16.21 -24.32
N GLN A 496 -16.10 -16.07 -23.86
CA GLN A 496 -15.65 -16.70 -22.61
C GLN A 496 -16.04 -15.78 -21.44
N ALA A 497 -17.01 -16.22 -20.64
CA ALA A 497 -17.03 -15.83 -19.23
C ALA A 497 -15.92 -16.63 -18.52
N GLU A 498 -15.13 -15.98 -17.67
CA GLU A 498 -14.15 -16.68 -16.82
C GLU A 498 -14.85 -17.25 -15.58
N THR A 499 -15.60 -18.34 -15.77
CA THR A 499 -16.30 -19.04 -14.67
C THR A 499 -15.30 -19.51 -13.62
N ALA A 500 -15.22 -18.77 -12.51
CA ALA A 500 -14.39 -19.07 -11.36
C ALA A 500 -15.01 -20.19 -10.51
N THR A 501 -14.97 -21.42 -11.02
CA THR A 501 -15.55 -22.59 -10.35
C THR A 501 -14.81 -22.92 -9.05
N LEU A 502 -15.30 -22.37 -7.94
CA LEU A 502 -14.86 -22.68 -6.59
C LEU A 502 -15.26 -24.11 -6.21
N TYR A 503 -14.31 -25.03 -6.34
CA TYR A 503 -14.37 -26.35 -5.70
C TYR A 503 -13.86 -26.24 -4.26
N ASP A 504 -14.67 -25.63 -3.37
CA ASP A 504 -14.45 -25.78 -1.94
C ASP A 504 -15.03 -27.12 -1.48
N THR A 505 -14.21 -27.96 -0.85
CA THR A 505 -14.68 -29.22 -0.24
C THR A 505 -15.33 -28.88 1.10
N PRO A 506 -16.59 -29.31 1.36
CA PRO A 506 -17.35 -28.81 2.49
C PRO A 506 -16.61 -29.02 3.82
N TYR A 507 -16.54 -27.96 4.63
CA TYR A 507 -15.94 -28.01 5.96
C TYR A 507 -16.80 -28.87 6.89
N LEU A 508 -16.44 -30.15 6.98
CA LEU A 508 -17.02 -31.11 7.93
C LEU A 508 -16.91 -30.62 9.37
N GLN A 509 -17.74 -31.19 10.26
CA GLN A 509 -17.57 -31.13 11.72
C GLN A 509 -16.17 -31.65 12.12
N THR A 510 -15.18 -30.76 12.10
CA THR A 510 -13.78 -31.05 12.41
C THR A 510 -13.26 -30.20 13.57
N ALA A 511 -14.18 -29.77 14.43
CA ALA A 511 -13.90 -29.18 15.74
C ALA A 511 -13.00 -30.06 16.65
N HIS A 512 -12.86 -31.37 16.35
CA HIS A 512 -12.13 -32.30 17.22
C HIS A 512 -10.98 -33.14 16.59
N TRP A 513 -10.92 -33.41 15.28
CA TRP A 513 -9.98 -34.41 14.73
C TRP A 513 -9.11 -33.92 13.57
N LYS A 514 -8.10 -33.12 13.91
CA LYS A 514 -7.09 -32.49 13.04
C LYS A 514 -6.09 -33.47 12.36
N LYS A 515 -6.48 -34.73 12.11
CA LYS A 515 -5.58 -35.85 11.74
C LYS A 515 -6.01 -36.72 10.54
N LEU A 516 -7.12 -36.44 9.87
CA LEU A 516 -7.65 -37.28 8.78
C LEU A 516 -7.20 -36.82 7.37
N THR A 517 -5.94 -36.42 7.22
CA THR A 517 -5.32 -36.15 5.91
C THR A 517 -5.22 -37.44 5.09
N GLY A 518 -5.84 -37.49 3.92
CA GLY A 518 -5.83 -38.65 3.01
C GLY A 518 -7.05 -39.58 3.08
N ALA A 519 -8.17 -39.12 3.66
CA ALA A 519 -9.43 -39.86 3.65
C ALA A 519 -10.20 -39.76 2.31
N ASN A 520 -10.87 -40.85 1.94
CA ASN A 520 -11.84 -40.91 0.83
C ASN A 520 -13.24 -40.59 1.36
N TRP A 521 -13.96 -39.67 0.73
CA TRP A 521 -15.26 -39.18 1.23
C TRP A 521 -16.44 -39.83 0.53
N VAL A 522 -17.46 -40.25 1.30
CA VAL A 522 -18.67 -40.92 0.81
C VAL A 522 -19.92 -40.37 1.51
N GLU A 523 -21.08 -40.49 0.85
CA GLU A 523 -22.38 -40.06 1.40
C GLU A 523 -22.70 -40.79 2.72
N TRP A 524 -23.31 -40.09 3.68
CA TRP A 524 -23.75 -40.65 4.96
C TRP A 524 -24.59 -41.93 4.81
N GLY A 525 -25.47 -41.98 3.81
CA GLY A 525 -26.24 -43.19 3.48
C GLY A 525 -25.33 -44.40 3.18
N ALA A 526 -24.26 -44.20 2.40
CA ALA A 526 -23.31 -45.26 2.06
C ALA A 526 -22.48 -45.74 3.27
N CYS A 527 -22.33 -44.93 4.32
CA CYS A 527 -21.72 -45.36 5.58
C CYS A 527 -22.67 -46.19 6.49
N VAL A 528 -23.99 -46.10 6.30
CA VAL A 528 -24.99 -46.62 7.25
C VAL A 528 -25.73 -47.88 6.74
N TYR A 529 -25.77 -48.11 5.42
CA TYR A 529 -26.35 -49.34 4.84
C TYR A 529 -25.45 -50.58 4.98
N ASP A 530 -26.06 -51.77 4.95
CA ASP A 530 -25.46 -53.07 5.31
C ASP A 530 -24.31 -53.60 4.42
N ASP A 531 -23.95 -52.90 3.34
CA ASP A 531 -22.89 -53.33 2.41
C ASP A 531 -21.46 -53.08 2.94
N LEU A 532 -21.31 -52.38 4.07
CA LEU A 532 -20.04 -52.29 4.82
C LEU A 532 -20.07 -53.26 6.03
N PRO A 533 -19.00 -54.04 6.27
CA PRO A 533 -19.03 -55.14 7.24
C PRO A 533 -19.12 -54.66 8.70
N LYS A 534 -20.27 -54.89 9.33
CA LYS A 534 -20.49 -54.66 10.77
C LYS A 534 -19.60 -55.58 11.61
N CYS A 535 -18.85 -55.01 12.54
CA CYS A 535 -17.69 -55.65 13.17
C CYS A 535 -18.05 -56.88 14.04
N PRO A 536 -17.40 -58.04 13.86
CA PRO A 536 -17.51 -59.16 14.79
C PRO A 536 -16.62 -58.93 16.03
N LEU A 537 -17.22 -58.96 17.22
CA LEU A 537 -16.49 -58.83 18.49
C LEU A 537 -15.75 -60.12 18.85
N SER A 538 -14.49 -60.26 18.42
CA SER A 538 -13.56 -61.29 18.92
C SER A 538 -12.10 -60.85 18.76
N PRO A 539 -11.23 -61.02 19.79
CA PRO A 539 -9.84 -60.56 19.72
C PRO A 539 -8.94 -61.57 18.99
N GLY A 540 -8.26 -61.15 17.91
CA GLY A 540 -7.22 -61.99 17.28
C GLY A 540 -6.74 -61.65 15.87
N SER A 541 -7.32 -60.67 15.18
CA SER A 541 -6.90 -60.26 13.83
C SER A 541 -6.77 -58.74 13.70
N GLU A 542 -5.83 -58.29 12.86
CA GLU A 542 -5.51 -56.87 12.64
C GLU A 542 -6.55 -56.15 11.74
N ASP A 543 -6.46 -54.82 11.71
CA ASP A 543 -7.05 -53.90 10.72
C ASP A 543 -8.59 -53.65 10.65
N TYR A 544 -9.31 -53.57 11.79
CA TYR A 544 -10.57 -52.81 11.86
C TYR A 544 -10.75 -52.04 13.18
N CYS A 545 -11.07 -50.74 13.10
CA CYS A 545 -11.48 -49.89 14.23
C CYS A 545 -12.43 -48.76 13.74
N TYR A 546 -13.49 -48.50 14.51
CA TYR A 546 -14.37 -47.33 14.36
C TYR A 546 -13.74 -46.11 15.03
N PHE A 547 -13.86 -44.92 14.43
CA PHE A 547 -13.41 -43.65 15.02
C PHE A 547 -14.58 -42.65 15.14
N GLY A 548 -15.50 -42.96 16.06
CA GLY A 548 -16.78 -42.24 16.20
C GLY A 548 -17.74 -42.54 15.05
N ASP A 549 -18.86 -41.82 15.01
CA ASP A 549 -19.97 -42.15 14.11
C ASP A 549 -19.73 -41.75 12.63
N TYR A 550 -18.64 -41.03 12.33
CA TYR A 550 -18.42 -40.33 11.04
C TYR A 550 -17.17 -40.76 10.25
N ALA A 551 -16.38 -41.73 10.74
CA ALA A 551 -15.16 -42.20 10.07
C ALA A 551 -14.88 -43.69 10.30
N ILE A 552 -14.54 -44.39 9.21
CA ILE A 552 -14.33 -45.84 9.14
C ILE A 552 -12.96 -46.13 8.53
N TRP A 553 -12.20 -47.06 9.13
CA TRP A 553 -10.99 -47.62 8.51
C TRP A 553 -11.35 -48.87 7.71
N TYR A 554 -10.95 -48.93 6.43
CA TYR A 554 -11.20 -50.09 5.56
C TYR A 554 -10.05 -50.29 4.57
N ASN A 555 -9.49 -51.50 4.53
CA ASN A 555 -8.51 -51.93 3.54
C ASN A 555 -7.30 -50.96 3.39
N ASN A 556 -6.74 -50.55 4.54
CA ASN A 556 -5.64 -49.59 4.69
C ASN A 556 -5.92 -48.14 4.20
N HIS A 557 -7.19 -47.80 3.99
CA HIS A 557 -7.65 -46.44 3.69
C HIS A 557 -8.63 -45.93 4.75
N ILE A 558 -8.65 -44.61 4.96
CA ILE A 558 -9.66 -43.94 5.78
C ILE A 558 -10.84 -43.58 4.87
N TYR A 559 -12.06 -43.88 5.30
CA TYR A 559 -13.29 -43.40 4.70
C TYR A 559 -14.02 -42.47 5.67
N GLY A 560 -14.47 -41.33 5.16
CA GLY A 560 -15.18 -40.32 5.94
C GLY A 560 -16.57 -40.06 5.38
N CYS A 561 -17.54 -39.85 6.27
CA CYS A 561 -18.96 -39.77 5.94
C CYS A 561 -19.44 -38.31 5.96
N TYR A 562 -20.13 -37.85 4.91
CA TYR A 562 -20.71 -36.51 4.84
C TYR A 562 -22.25 -36.53 4.76
N GLN A 563 -22.92 -35.60 5.44
CA GLN A 563 -24.38 -35.57 5.53
C GLN A 563 -25.05 -34.60 4.54
N ASP A 564 -24.37 -33.53 4.12
CA ASP A 564 -24.86 -32.55 3.14
C ASP A 564 -23.69 -32.10 2.25
N VAL A 565 -23.95 -31.85 0.96
CA VAL A 565 -22.96 -31.27 0.03
C VAL A 565 -23.62 -30.15 -0.76
N VAL A 566 -23.15 -28.93 -0.53
CA VAL A 566 -23.52 -27.75 -1.30
C VAL A 566 -22.24 -27.06 -1.75
N ALA A 567 -21.78 -27.40 -2.95
CA ALA A 567 -20.66 -26.72 -3.58
C ALA A 567 -21.17 -25.54 -4.42
N PHE A 568 -20.59 -24.37 -4.19
CA PHE A 568 -21.02 -23.10 -4.78
C PHE A 568 -20.08 -22.67 -5.91
N SER A 569 -20.58 -22.66 -7.15
CA SER A 569 -19.91 -21.94 -8.23
C SER A 569 -20.39 -20.49 -8.26
N TYR A 570 -19.45 -19.55 -8.37
CA TYR A 570 -19.72 -18.12 -8.53
C TYR A 570 -19.14 -17.62 -9.85
N ASP A 571 -19.85 -16.70 -10.50
CA ASP A 571 -19.44 -16.10 -11.77
C ASP A 571 -19.63 -14.58 -11.74
N LEU A 572 -18.72 -13.83 -12.35
CA LEU A 572 -18.81 -12.37 -12.53
C LEU A 572 -18.91 -12.07 -14.03
N SER A 573 -19.84 -11.19 -14.41
CA SER A 573 -20.04 -10.82 -15.83
C SER A 573 -18.81 -10.23 -16.52
N SER A 574 -17.83 -9.74 -15.76
CA SER A 574 -16.46 -9.48 -16.21
C SER A 574 -15.50 -9.38 -15.02
N THR A 575 -14.22 -9.72 -15.24
CA THR A 575 -13.08 -9.51 -14.32
C THR A 575 -12.40 -8.14 -14.54
N GLU A 576 -12.76 -7.42 -15.60
CA GLU A 576 -12.37 -6.02 -15.85
C GLU A 576 -13.62 -5.21 -16.26
N VAL A 577 -13.90 -4.09 -15.59
CA VAL A 577 -15.02 -3.19 -15.94
C VAL A 577 -14.62 -1.72 -15.88
N ASN A 578 -15.32 -0.88 -16.63
CA ASN A 578 -15.15 0.57 -16.57
C ASN A 578 -15.92 1.18 -15.38
N GLN A 579 -15.46 2.32 -14.88
CA GLN A 579 -16.17 3.10 -13.85
C GLN A 579 -17.57 3.52 -14.36
N GLY A 580 -18.62 3.04 -13.70
CA GLY A 580 -20.02 3.29 -14.07
C GLY A 580 -20.74 2.07 -14.65
N GLU A 581 -20.01 1.06 -15.10
CA GLU A 581 -20.60 -0.20 -15.56
C GLU A 581 -21.23 -0.99 -14.40
N THR A 582 -22.03 -1.99 -14.74
CA THR A 582 -22.71 -2.86 -13.78
C THR A 582 -22.13 -4.26 -13.89
N ILE A 583 -21.72 -4.83 -12.75
CA ILE A 583 -21.29 -6.23 -12.64
C ILE A 583 -22.50 -7.04 -12.19
N THR A 584 -22.84 -8.08 -12.94
CA THR A 584 -23.69 -9.16 -12.45
C THR A 584 -22.79 -10.18 -11.76
N ALA A 585 -23.04 -10.44 -10.48
CA ALA A 585 -22.54 -11.63 -9.80
C ALA A 585 -23.65 -12.68 -9.79
N SER A 586 -23.31 -13.94 -10.07
CA SER A 586 -24.25 -15.06 -9.96
C SER A 586 -23.65 -16.21 -9.17
N GLY A 587 -24.49 -17.00 -8.51
CA GLY A 587 -24.10 -18.15 -7.71
C GLY A 587 -25.10 -19.29 -7.84
N THR A 588 -24.60 -20.52 -7.92
CA THR A 588 -25.44 -21.73 -8.01
C THR A 588 -24.95 -22.84 -7.09
N THR A 589 -25.89 -23.55 -6.45
CA THR A 589 -25.60 -24.77 -5.69
C THR A 589 -25.51 -25.97 -6.64
N THR A 590 -24.44 -26.74 -6.56
CA THR A 590 -24.20 -27.88 -7.47
C THR A 590 -24.37 -29.26 -6.82
N GLY A 591 -24.72 -29.31 -5.54
CA GLY A 591 -24.97 -30.54 -4.78
C GLY A 591 -26.34 -30.52 -4.08
N TYR A 592 -26.74 -31.67 -3.54
CA TYR A 592 -28.03 -31.82 -2.86
C TYR A 592 -27.94 -31.44 -1.39
N ASN A 593 -28.79 -30.49 -0.98
CA ASN A 593 -29.19 -30.32 0.42
C ASN A 593 -30.04 -31.54 0.83
N LEU A 594 -29.54 -32.39 1.71
CA LEU A 594 -30.20 -33.63 2.17
C LEU A 594 -31.02 -33.38 3.44
N CYS A 595 -30.60 -32.44 4.27
CA CYS A 595 -31.32 -31.99 5.45
C CYS A 595 -32.20 -30.76 5.17
N ARG A 596 -33.41 -30.71 5.72
CA ARG A 596 -34.34 -29.56 5.55
C ARG A 596 -33.99 -28.38 6.49
N ASN A 597 -32.71 -28.10 6.67
CA ASN A 597 -32.22 -27.27 7.78
C ASN A 597 -32.14 -25.79 7.41
N GLY A 598 -31.98 -25.48 6.12
CA GLY A 598 -31.89 -24.11 5.63
C GLY A 598 -30.45 -23.61 5.51
N VAL A 599 -30.19 -22.96 4.39
CA VAL A 599 -28.90 -22.43 3.98
C VAL A 599 -29.07 -20.96 3.63
N THR A 600 -28.16 -20.11 4.11
CA THR A 600 -28.04 -18.70 3.72
C THR A 600 -26.83 -18.52 2.83
N VAL A 601 -26.91 -17.67 1.81
CA VAL A 601 -25.77 -17.26 0.97
C VAL A 601 -25.77 -15.75 0.84
N ASN A 602 -24.68 -15.12 1.28
CA ASN A 602 -24.58 -13.69 1.41
C ASN A 602 -23.40 -13.18 0.55
N MET A 603 -23.63 -12.20 -0.31
CA MET A 603 -22.55 -11.57 -1.09
C MET A 603 -22.09 -10.26 -0.45
N SER A 604 -20.77 -10.10 -0.31
CA SER A 604 -20.13 -8.83 0.01
C SER A 604 -19.06 -8.47 -1.01
N VAL A 605 -18.73 -7.18 -1.14
CA VAL A 605 -17.53 -6.75 -1.86
C VAL A 605 -16.69 -5.82 -0.98
N ILE A 606 -15.38 -6.03 -1.01
CA ILE A 606 -14.40 -5.34 -0.16
C ILE A 606 -13.31 -4.73 -1.07
N PRO A 607 -13.02 -3.42 -0.96
CA PRO A 607 -11.85 -2.83 -1.63
C PRO A 607 -10.55 -3.38 -1.05
N LYS A 608 -9.53 -3.70 -1.88
CA LYS A 608 -8.27 -4.33 -1.40
C LYS A 608 -7.54 -3.52 -0.31
N SER A 609 -7.80 -2.21 -0.20
CA SER A 609 -7.04 -1.26 0.62
C SER A 609 -7.88 -0.35 1.56
N SER A 610 -8.96 -0.85 2.18
CA SER A 610 -9.67 -0.11 3.25
C SER A 610 -10.42 -1.01 4.23
N MET A 611 -10.39 -0.68 5.53
CA MET A 611 -11.17 -1.35 6.58
C MET A 611 -12.63 -0.90 6.67
N ASP A 612 -13.04 0.13 5.91
CA ASP A 612 -14.40 0.67 5.95
C ASP A 612 -15.40 -0.09 5.08
N SER A 613 -16.54 -0.41 5.70
CA SER A 613 -17.76 -0.98 5.11
C SER A 613 -17.58 -2.17 4.16
N GLN A 614 -17.80 -3.39 4.67
CA GLN A 614 -18.40 -4.44 3.84
C GLN A 614 -19.74 -3.91 3.32
N LYS A 615 -19.87 -3.75 2.00
CA LYS A 615 -21.19 -3.60 1.39
C LYS A 615 -21.72 -5.01 1.15
N ILE A 616 -22.64 -5.45 2.00
CA ILE A 616 -23.46 -6.65 1.77
C ILE A 616 -24.52 -6.26 0.73
N PHE A 617 -24.76 -7.15 -0.23
CA PHE A 617 -25.61 -6.86 -1.39
C PHE A 617 -26.93 -7.63 -1.38
N ASP A 618 -26.94 -8.91 -1.00
CA ASP A 618 -28.15 -9.72 -0.78
C ASP A 618 -27.85 -10.95 0.08
N ASP A 619 -28.90 -11.51 0.68
CA ASP A 619 -28.91 -12.67 1.59
C ASP A 619 -29.95 -13.71 1.09
N PHE A 620 -29.50 -14.73 0.36
CA PHE A 620 -30.37 -15.75 -0.23
C PHE A 620 -30.62 -16.92 0.74
N TRP A 621 -31.86 -17.12 1.18
CA TRP A 621 -32.26 -18.24 2.05
C TRP A 621 -33.02 -19.35 1.29
N PHE A 622 -32.60 -20.61 1.45
CA PHE A 622 -33.25 -21.77 0.86
C PHE A 622 -33.22 -22.99 1.77
N ASN A 623 -34.34 -23.70 1.90
CA ASN A 623 -34.51 -24.83 2.83
C ASN A 623 -35.11 -26.10 2.21
N ASP A 624 -35.26 -26.16 0.89
CA ASP A 624 -35.77 -27.35 0.20
C ASP A 624 -34.70 -28.44 0.10
N THR A 625 -35.15 -29.70 0.15
CA THR A 625 -34.29 -30.90 0.05
C THR A 625 -34.20 -31.40 -1.38
N TYR A 626 -33.00 -31.78 -1.83
CA TYR A 626 -32.68 -32.23 -3.21
C TYR A 626 -32.94 -31.20 -4.32
N VAL A 627 -33.12 -29.93 -4.00
CA VAL A 627 -33.28 -28.84 -4.98
C VAL A 627 -31.95 -28.11 -5.15
N MET A 628 -31.59 -27.81 -6.40
CA MET A 628 -30.52 -26.87 -6.73
C MET A 628 -31.10 -25.46 -6.82
N HIS A 629 -30.49 -24.52 -6.12
CA HIS A 629 -30.86 -23.11 -6.09
C HIS A 629 -29.83 -22.27 -6.86
N GLU A 630 -30.32 -21.25 -7.56
CA GLU A 630 -29.53 -20.27 -8.30
C GLU A 630 -29.97 -18.85 -7.92
N GLY A 631 -29.03 -17.91 -7.86
CA GLY A 631 -29.27 -16.51 -7.53
C GLY A 631 -28.28 -15.59 -8.26
N SER A 632 -28.68 -14.34 -8.47
CA SER A 632 -27.84 -13.34 -9.15
C SER A 632 -28.19 -11.93 -8.68
N ILE A 633 -27.17 -11.08 -8.56
CA ILE A 633 -27.31 -9.68 -8.17
C ILE A 633 -26.41 -8.77 -9.01
N ASP A 634 -26.99 -7.64 -9.43
CA ASP A 634 -26.34 -6.58 -10.18
C ASP A 634 -25.88 -5.45 -9.25
N PHE A 635 -24.65 -4.95 -9.45
CA PHE A 635 -24.16 -3.76 -8.74
C PHE A 635 -23.30 -2.86 -9.64
N SER A 636 -23.48 -1.54 -9.52
CA SER A 636 -22.76 -0.54 -10.32
C SER A 636 -21.46 -0.07 -9.67
N THR A 637 -20.44 0.15 -10.51
CA THR A 637 -19.12 0.67 -10.15
C THR A 637 -19.02 2.20 -10.18
N ALA A 638 -20.12 2.95 -10.40
CA ALA A 638 -20.11 4.40 -10.63
C ALA A 638 -19.34 5.23 -9.58
N ASP A 639 -19.49 4.92 -8.30
CA ASP A 639 -18.81 5.62 -7.21
C ASP A 639 -17.39 5.11 -6.90
N TRP A 640 -16.88 4.09 -7.60
CA TRP A 640 -15.71 3.31 -7.18
C TRP A 640 -14.39 3.97 -7.65
N ASN A 641 -13.27 3.73 -6.94
CA ASN A 641 -11.95 4.13 -7.42
C ASN A 641 -11.52 3.18 -8.55
N CYS A 642 -10.62 3.61 -9.43
CA CYS A 642 -9.85 2.65 -10.23
C CYS A 642 -8.80 2.00 -9.34
N ARG A 643 -8.90 0.68 -9.19
CA ARG A 643 -8.00 -0.22 -8.45
C ARG A 643 -8.53 -1.65 -8.58
N ASN A 644 -7.78 -2.59 -8.03
CA ASN A 644 -8.23 -3.97 -7.85
C ASN A 644 -9.16 -4.10 -6.63
N TYR A 645 -10.26 -4.84 -6.80
CA TYR A 645 -11.28 -5.12 -5.80
C TYR A 645 -11.38 -6.62 -5.52
N LYS A 646 -11.92 -6.97 -4.35
CA LYS A 646 -12.12 -8.36 -3.94
C LYS A 646 -13.57 -8.60 -3.53
N ALA A 647 -14.32 -9.32 -4.36
CA ALA A 647 -15.60 -9.89 -3.97
C ALA A 647 -15.37 -11.01 -2.94
N LYS A 648 -16.24 -11.09 -1.93
CA LYS A 648 -16.25 -12.15 -0.91
C LYS A 648 -17.66 -12.71 -0.77
N PHE A 649 -17.77 -14.00 -1.02
CA PHE A 649 -19.02 -14.76 -0.95
C PHE A 649 -18.99 -15.61 0.32
N TYR A 650 -20.03 -15.48 1.13
CA TYR A 650 -20.22 -16.24 2.36
C TYR A 650 -21.43 -17.15 2.22
N TYR A 651 -21.39 -18.29 2.90
CA TYR A 651 -22.56 -19.13 3.10
C TYR A 651 -22.63 -19.61 4.54
N SER A 652 -23.84 -19.84 5.06
CA SER A 652 -24.06 -20.42 6.38
C SER A 652 -25.14 -21.51 6.34
N PHE A 653 -24.93 -22.57 7.11
CA PHE A 653 -25.96 -23.60 7.34
C PHE A 653 -26.56 -23.43 8.73
N ASN A 654 -27.89 -23.48 8.84
CA ASN A 654 -28.58 -23.42 10.12
C ASN A 654 -28.69 -24.82 10.76
N HIS A 655 -27.54 -25.37 11.16
CA HIS A 655 -27.48 -26.46 12.15
C HIS A 655 -27.42 -25.87 13.56
N THR A 656 -27.32 -26.71 14.59
CA THR A 656 -27.21 -26.29 16.00
C THR A 656 -25.94 -25.50 16.35
N GLU A 657 -24.99 -25.42 15.43
CA GLU A 657 -23.84 -24.52 15.44
C GLU A 657 -23.72 -23.89 14.05
N GLU A 658 -23.38 -22.60 13.99
CA GLU A 658 -23.33 -21.82 12.75
C GLU A 658 -21.99 -22.05 12.01
N VAL A 659 -22.05 -22.66 10.82
CA VAL A 659 -20.86 -23.05 10.03
C VAL A 659 -20.76 -22.19 8.77
N SER A 660 -19.60 -21.58 8.52
CA SER A 660 -19.34 -20.72 7.36
C SER A 660 -17.97 -20.94 6.71
N SER A 661 -17.90 -20.68 5.40
CA SER A 661 -16.66 -20.60 4.59
C SER A 661 -16.75 -19.36 3.66
N ASP A 662 -15.60 -18.84 3.23
CA ASP A 662 -15.52 -17.65 2.38
C ASP A 662 -14.81 -17.88 1.04
N GLY A 663 -15.58 -17.83 -0.05
CA GLY A 663 -15.08 -17.78 -1.43
C GLY A 663 -14.69 -16.35 -1.81
N SER A 664 -13.74 -16.17 -2.72
CA SER A 664 -13.37 -14.81 -3.16
C SER A 664 -12.84 -14.71 -4.59
N ILE A 665 -13.27 -13.67 -5.30
CA ILE A 665 -12.88 -13.36 -6.69
C ILE A 665 -12.31 -11.94 -6.73
N ASN A 666 -11.22 -11.74 -7.46
CA ASN A 666 -10.63 -10.42 -7.70
C ASN A 666 -11.09 -9.87 -9.06
N TYR A 667 -11.27 -8.55 -9.17
CA TYR A 667 -11.54 -7.87 -10.45
C TYR A 667 -11.00 -6.43 -10.43
N SER A 668 -10.83 -5.82 -11.60
CA SER A 668 -10.36 -4.44 -11.76
C SER A 668 -11.49 -3.48 -12.15
N VAL A 669 -11.40 -2.24 -11.66
CA VAL A 669 -12.18 -1.10 -12.18
C VAL A 669 -11.22 -0.17 -12.91
N ASN A 670 -11.53 0.12 -14.18
CA ASN A 670 -10.69 0.80 -15.15
C ASN A 670 -11.39 2.04 -15.76
N ASN A 671 -10.68 2.81 -16.59
CA ASN A 671 -11.18 4.01 -17.29
C ASN A 671 -11.96 5.01 -16.41
N CYS A 672 -11.46 5.27 -15.20
CA CYS A 672 -12.06 6.28 -14.34
C CYS A 672 -11.92 7.69 -14.92
N CYS A 673 -12.89 8.53 -14.60
CA CYS A 673 -12.79 9.96 -14.76
C CYS A 673 -11.49 10.49 -14.11
N SER A 674 -10.74 11.30 -14.85
CA SER A 674 -9.66 12.14 -14.34
C SER A 674 -10.16 13.56 -14.12
N SER A 675 -9.80 14.17 -13.00
CA SER A 675 -10.14 15.56 -12.69
C SER A 675 -9.22 16.53 -13.44
N THR A 676 -9.79 17.48 -14.18
CA THR A 676 -9.04 18.36 -15.10
C THR A 676 -9.21 19.86 -14.79
N CYS A 677 -9.59 20.23 -13.56
CA CYS A 677 -9.72 21.65 -13.21
C CYS A 677 -8.40 22.41 -13.40
N SER A 678 -8.41 23.45 -14.22
CA SER A 678 -7.24 24.28 -14.56
C SER A 678 -6.91 25.36 -13.51
N THR A 679 -7.70 25.44 -12.44
CA THR A 679 -7.80 26.57 -11.51
C THR A 679 -8.02 26.09 -10.07
N GLY A 680 -7.63 26.91 -9.10
CA GLY A 680 -7.89 26.66 -7.67
C GLY A 680 -9.19 27.33 -7.23
N PRO A 681 -10.09 26.66 -6.48
CA PRO A 681 -9.76 25.56 -5.55
C PRO A 681 -9.81 24.11 -6.08
N GLY A 682 -10.17 23.90 -7.35
CA GLY A 682 -10.26 22.56 -7.96
C GLY A 682 -11.55 21.80 -7.61
N CYS A 683 -11.54 20.47 -7.74
CA CYS A 683 -12.76 19.66 -7.50
C CYS A 683 -13.23 19.70 -6.05
N ARG A 684 -14.51 20.06 -5.84
CA ARG A 684 -15.19 20.02 -4.53
C ARG A 684 -16.60 19.41 -4.67
N ARG A 685 -17.09 18.80 -3.58
CA ARG A 685 -18.47 18.29 -3.40
C ARG A 685 -19.31 19.16 -2.45
N ILE A 686 -18.70 20.19 -1.87
CA ILE A 686 -19.29 21.08 -0.86
C ILE A 686 -19.07 22.49 -1.38
N ASP A 687 -20.12 23.30 -1.35
CA ASP A 687 -20.08 24.69 -1.79
C ASP A 687 -19.04 25.49 -1.00
N LEU A 688 -18.28 26.32 -1.71
CA LEU A 688 -17.25 27.16 -1.12
C LEU A 688 -17.83 28.53 -0.78
N THR A 689 -17.62 28.99 0.45
CA THR A 689 -17.85 30.39 0.79
C THR A 689 -16.92 31.27 -0.05
N HIS A 690 -17.48 32.19 -0.81
CA HIS A 690 -16.78 33.02 -1.82
C HIS A 690 -16.12 32.19 -2.94
N GLY A 691 -16.74 31.08 -3.36
CA GLY A 691 -16.34 30.36 -4.57
C GLY A 691 -17.53 29.77 -5.33
N SER A 692 -17.52 29.93 -6.64
CA SER A 692 -18.60 29.55 -7.56
C SER A 692 -18.23 28.36 -8.44
N VAL A 693 -19.24 27.67 -8.96
CA VAL A 693 -19.05 26.49 -9.82
C VAL A 693 -18.52 26.93 -11.18
N ALA A 694 -17.29 26.51 -11.46
CA ALA A 694 -16.51 26.90 -12.62
C ALA A 694 -16.87 26.03 -13.84
N THR A 695 -18.02 26.32 -14.46
CA THR A 695 -18.63 25.50 -15.54
C THR A 695 -17.76 25.33 -16.80
N SER A 696 -16.72 26.14 -16.97
CA SER A 696 -15.77 26.10 -18.09
C SER A 696 -14.37 25.58 -17.72
N SER A 697 -14.04 25.48 -16.42
CA SER A 697 -12.64 25.36 -15.96
C SER A 697 -12.15 23.91 -15.82
N GLY A 698 -12.95 22.91 -16.20
CA GLY A 698 -12.54 21.51 -16.26
C GLY A 698 -13.65 20.50 -15.92
N THR A 699 -13.28 19.23 -15.83
CA THR A 699 -14.18 18.12 -15.45
C THR A 699 -13.87 17.63 -14.04
N CYS A 700 -14.91 17.25 -13.31
CA CYS A 700 -14.80 16.62 -11.99
C CYS A 700 -15.58 15.30 -11.91
N CYS A 701 -15.11 14.43 -11.04
CA CYS A 701 -15.56 13.05 -10.94
C CYS A 701 -16.52 12.87 -9.76
N ARG A 702 -17.40 11.85 -9.83
CA ARG A 702 -18.29 11.45 -8.73
C ARG A 702 -19.21 12.58 -8.21
N GLY A 703 -19.75 13.41 -9.11
CA GLY A 703 -20.66 14.51 -8.71
C GLY A 703 -20.00 15.65 -7.94
N ALA A 704 -18.67 15.76 -7.95
CA ALA A 704 -17.99 17.01 -7.64
C ALA A 704 -18.09 17.98 -8.83
N SER A 705 -17.87 19.27 -8.59
CA SER A 705 -17.70 20.30 -9.62
C SER A 705 -16.34 20.97 -9.48
N CYS A 706 -15.80 21.55 -10.56
CA CYS A 706 -14.69 22.50 -10.44
C CYS A 706 -15.25 23.76 -9.77
N TYR A 707 -14.50 24.33 -8.84
CA TYR A 707 -14.78 25.64 -8.28
C TYR A 707 -13.64 26.58 -8.62
N ASP A 708 -14.00 27.85 -8.81
CA ASP A 708 -13.12 29.01 -8.82
C ASP A 708 -13.49 29.88 -7.61
N CYS A 709 -12.59 30.74 -7.13
CA CYS A 709 -12.96 31.76 -6.15
C CYS A 709 -13.72 32.91 -6.85
N ASP A 710 -14.65 33.53 -6.13
CA ASP A 710 -15.44 34.64 -6.66
C ASP A 710 -14.56 35.88 -6.93
N SER A 711 -15.07 36.80 -7.76
CA SER A 711 -14.31 38.01 -8.12
C SER A 711 -13.91 38.80 -6.86
N GLY A 712 -12.62 39.15 -6.78
CA GLY A 712 -12.02 39.77 -5.61
C GLY A 712 -11.56 38.81 -4.51
N TYR A 713 -11.60 37.49 -4.74
CA TYR A 713 -11.09 36.46 -3.82
C TYR A 713 -10.06 35.55 -4.49
N TYR A 714 -9.08 35.06 -3.72
CA TYR A 714 -8.08 34.09 -4.15
C TYR A 714 -8.02 32.86 -3.25
N TRP A 715 -7.56 31.73 -3.79
CA TRP A 715 -7.44 30.48 -3.05
C TRP A 715 -6.16 30.44 -2.21
N ASN A 716 -6.27 30.46 -0.88
CA ASN A 716 -5.13 30.49 0.04
C ASN A 716 -4.60 29.09 0.45
N ASN A 717 -4.93 28.04 -0.30
CA ASN A 717 -4.80 26.61 0.03
C ASN A 717 -5.79 26.03 1.07
N SER A 718 -6.66 26.85 1.68
CA SER A 718 -7.69 26.38 2.63
C SER A 718 -9.09 26.98 2.38
N MET A 719 -9.17 28.25 1.97
CA MET A 719 -10.41 28.98 1.68
C MET A 719 -10.20 30.05 0.61
N CYS A 720 -11.30 30.48 -0.03
CA CYS A 720 -11.29 31.70 -0.83
C CYS A 720 -11.21 32.91 0.12
N THR A 721 -10.19 33.75 -0.08
CA THR A 721 -9.81 34.87 0.79
C THR A 721 -9.86 36.14 -0.02
N ALA A 722 -10.48 37.20 0.51
CA ALA A 722 -10.54 38.47 -0.21
C ALA A 722 -9.12 39.02 -0.46
N TYR A 723 -8.89 39.64 -1.62
CA TYR A 723 -7.73 40.50 -1.79
C TYR A 723 -7.86 41.74 -0.88
N THR A 724 -6.72 42.28 -0.48
CA THR A 724 -6.58 43.55 0.23
C THR A 724 -5.53 44.40 -0.46
N CYS A 725 -5.57 45.72 -0.21
CA CYS A 725 -4.49 46.62 -0.60
C CYS A 725 -3.15 46.12 -0.04
N GLN A 726 -2.08 46.32 -0.80
CA GLN A 726 -0.71 46.01 -0.40
C GLN A 726 -0.01 47.27 0.10
N ASP A 727 0.98 47.05 0.97
CA ASP A 727 1.77 48.10 1.63
C ASP A 727 0.94 48.99 2.58
N SER A 728 1.62 49.92 3.25
CA SER A 728 0.99 50.97 4.05
C SER A 728 0.88 52.26 3.25
N ILE A 729 -0.21 53.00 3.44
CA ILE A 729 -0.36 54.40 2.99
C ILE A 729 0.86 55.23 3.46
N PRO A 730 1.38 56.19 2.67
CA PRO A 730 2.49 57.04 3.07
C PRO A 730 2.24 57.86 4.35
N ILE A 731 3.30 58.44 4.89
CA ILE A 731 3.21 59.35 6.03
C ILE A 731 2.66 60.71 5.56
N ASN A 732 1.76 61.29 6.36
CA ASN A 732 0.96 62.49 6.03
C ASN A 732 -0.04 62.26 4.87
N ALA A 733 -0.61 61.06 4.78
CA ALA A 733 -1.58 60.66 3.76
C ALA A 733 -2.68 59.77 4.36
N VAL A 734 -3.87 59.84 3.76
CA VAL A 734 -5.06 59.08 4.15
C VAL A 734 -5.69 58.39 2.94
N ALA A 735 -6.38 57.27 3.16
CA ALA A 735 -7.20 56.65 2.12
C ALA A 735 -8.25 57.68 1.65
N PHE A 736 -8.53 57.71 0.34
CA PHE A 736 -9.37 58.78 -0.23
C PHE A 736 -10.77 58.80 0.42
N ASP A 737 -11.30 57.62 0.77
CA ASP A 737 -12.50 57.46 1.60
C ASP A 737 -12.47 56.13 2.42
N GLU A 738 -13.62 55.75 3.03
CA GLU A 738 -13.77 54.46 3.73
C GLU A 738 -13.93 53.25 2.78
N GLU A 739 -14.49 53.44 1.57
CA GLU A 739 -14.64 52.40 0.56
C GLU A 739 -13.26 51.94 0.02
N GLU A 740 -12.28 52.84 -0.06
CA GLU A 740 -10.91 52.55 -0.51
C GLU A 740 -10.19 51.45 0.28
N SER A 741 -10.54 51.25 1.54
CA SER A 741 -9.99 50.18 2.39
C SER A 741 -10.87 48.93 2.48
N THR A 742 -12.04 48.91 1.83
CA THR A 742 -13.09 47.91 2.07
C THR A 742 -12.99 46.72 1.10
N PRO A 743 -12.74 45.47 1.58
CA PRO A 743 -12.71 44.28 0.74
C PRO A 743 -14.12 43.85 0.31
N PRO A 744 -14.28 43.14 -0.83
CA PRO A 744 -13.23 42.58 -1.68
C PRO A 744 -12.80 43.52 -2.82
N ILE A 745 -11.49 43.74 -2.97
CA ILE A 745 -10.93 44.46 -4.14
C ILE A 745 -10.60 43.46 -5.27
N PRO A 746 -10.62 43.85 -6.56
CA PRO A 746 -10.56 42.88 -7.68
C PRO A 746 -9.24 42.10 -7.78
N ALA A 747 -8.13 42.66 -7.31
CA ALA A 747 -6.81 42.02 -7.19
C ALA A 747 -6.00 42.75 -6.10
N SER A 748 -4.99 42.09 -5.51
CA SER A 748 -4.03 42.80 -4.65
C SER A 748 -3.21 43.80 -5.47
N ILE A 749 -3.29 45.07 -5.07
CA ILE A 749 -2.61 46.22 -5.66
C ILE A 749 -2.07 47.09 -4.52
N SER A 750 -0.91 47.73 -4.73
CA SER A 750 -0.34 48.68 -3.76
C SER A 750 -1.07 50.02 -3.78
N TRP A 751 -1.02 50.74 -2.66
CA TRP A 751 -1.57 52.09 -2.54
C TRP A 751 -1.03 53.07 -3.59
N SER A 752 -1.89 53.92 -4.16
CA SER A 752 -1.54 54.89 -5.20
C SER A 752 -2.14 56.28 -4.93
N TYR A 753 -1.41 57.35 -5.23
CA TYR A 753 -1.89 58.72 -5.05
C TYR A 753 -2.96 59.06 -6.11
N SER A 754 -4.05 59.70 -5.68
CA SER A 754 -5.05 60.29 -6.57
C SER A 754 -5.44 61.69 -6.11
N SER A 755 -5.54 62.64 -7.06
CA SER A 755 -5.98 64.01 -6.79
C SER A 755 -7.51 64.21 -6.95
N SER A 756 -8.27 63.11 -6.93
CA SER A 756 -9.72 63.08 -7.09
C SER A 756 -10.27 61.69 -6.77
N ASP A 757 -11.47 61.63 -6.20
CA ASP A 757 -12.25 60.41 -5.99
C ASP A 757 -12.49 59.65 -7.32
N THR A 758 -12.28 58.32 -7.32
CA THR A 758 -12.56 57.44 -8.46
C THR A 758 -13.02 56.05 -8.01
N GLU A 759 -13.65 55.27 -8.90
CA GLU A 759 -14.01 53.87 -8.66
C GLU A 759 -12.79 52.90 -8.50
N THR A 760 -11.56 53.43 -8.38
CA THR A 760 -10.31 52.65 -8.33
C THR A 760 -9.83 52.45 -6.91
N LYS A 761 -9.97 51.22 -6.39
CA LYS A 761 -9.55 50.88 -5.03
C LYS A 761 -8.05 51.06 -4.75
N CYS A 762 -7.71 51.23 -3.48
CA CYS A 762 -6.39 51.50 -2.93
C CYS A 762 -5.79 52.86 -3.33
N GLN A 763 -6.61 53.91 -3.41
CA GLN A 763 -6.23 55.30 -3.60
C GLN A 763 -6.08 56.07 -2.28
N PHE A 764 -5.08 56.96 -2.23
CA PHE A 764 -4.85 57.89 -1.13
C PHE A 764 -4.69 59.33 -1.62
N ASP A 765 -4.98 60.28 -0.74
CA ASP A 765 -4.63 61.70 -0.89
C ASP A 765 -3.74 62.12 0.30
N CYS A 766 -3.18 63.32 0.24
CA CYS A 766 -2.40 63.91 1.33
C CYS A 766 -3.30 64.48 2.45
N ASP A 767 -2.77 64.53 3.68
CA ASP A 767 -3.46 65.19 4.81
C ASP A 767 -3.62 66.71 4.57
N ASP A 768 -4.63 67.33 5.21
CA ASP A 768 -4.89 68.78 5.16
C ASP A 768 -3.61 69.62 5.41
N GLY A 769 -3.16 70.36 4.39
CA GLY A 769 -1.94 71.20 4.43
C GLY A 769 -0.67 70.53 3.90
N TYR A 770 -0.81 69.40 3.20
CA TYR A 770 0.27 68.71 2.49
C TYR A 770 -0.11 68.50 1.01
N HIS A 771 0.87 68.54 0.11
CA HIS A 771 0.72 68.16 -1.29
C HIS A 771 1.68 67.03 -1.68
N TRP A 772 1.36 66.34 -2.78
CA TRP A 772 2.17 65.25 -3.31
C TRP A 772 3.33 65.76 -4.16
N ASP A 773 4.58 65.54 -3.74
CA ASP A 773 5.79 65.95 -4.48
C ASP A 773 6.14 65.02 -5.67
N GLY A 774 5.35 63.96 -5.88
CA GLY A 774 5.64 62.86 -6.80
C GLY A 774 6.19 61.60 -6.13
N SER A 775 6.43 61.61 -4.81
CA SER A 775 6.92 60.47 -4.01
C SER A 775 6.50 60.49 -2.53
N ASN A 776 6.17 61.65 -1.94
CA ASN A 776 5.72 61.82 -0.56
C ASN A 776 4.68 62.95 -0.46
N CYS A 777 3.89 62.94 0.61
CA CYS A 777 3.10 64.10 1.02
C CYS A 777 3.97 65.04 1.87
N VAL A 778 4.21 66.25 1.34
CA VAL A 778 5.09 67.28 1.93
C VAL A 778 4.29 68.54 2.28
N VAL A 779 4.69 69.24 3.33
CA VAL A 779 3.96 70.41 3.86
C VAL A 779 3.91 71.53 2.82
N ASP A 780 2.75 72.16 2.67
CA ASP A 780 2.59 73.38 1.88
C ASP A 780 3.46 74.53 2.41
N SER A 781 4.47 74.90 1.65
CA SER A 781 5.35 76.02 1.99
C SER A 781 4.61 77.35 1.80
N PRO A 782 4.54 78.24 2.81
CA PRO A 782 3.72 79.46 2.76
C PRO A 782 4.26 80.57 1.82
N ASP A 783 5.33 80.31 1.07
CA ASP A 783 6.06 81.29 0.25
C ASP A 783 5.97 81.05 -1.27
N ASP A 784 5.26 80.01 -1.76
CA ASP A 784 5.16 79.74 -3.21
C ASP A 784 4.13 80.67 -3.92
N PRO A 785 4.52 81.43 -4.96
CA PRO A 785 3.67 82.47 -5.54
C PRO A 785 2.60 81.90 -6.49
N SER A 786 1.39 81.72 -5.97
CA SER A 786 0.24 81.32 -6.77
C SER A 786 -0.08 82.30 -7.91
N CYS A 787 -0.29 81.76 -9.11
CA CYS A 787 -0.79 82.49 -10.28
C CYS A 787 -2.14 81.91 -10.71
N SER A 788 -3.18 82.74 -10.77
CA SER A 788 -4.50 82.37 -11.29
C SER A 788 -4.82 83.15 -12.56
N ALA A 789 -5.56 82.52 -13.47
CA ALA A 789 -6.02 83.13 -14.71
C ALA A 789 -7.42 82.64 -15.08
N SER A 790 -8.30 83.54 -15.50
CA SER A 790 -9.69 83.25 -15.87
C SER A 790 -10.10 83.98 -17.15
N TRP A 791 -11.05 83.40 -17.87
CA TRP A 791 -11.59 83.93 -19.13
C TRP A 791 -13.05 84.32 -18.93
N ASN A 792 -13.49 85.48 -19.44
CA ASN A 792 -14.90 85.86 -19.40
C ASN A 792 -15.43 86.12 -20.82
N PRO A 793 -16.36 85.29 -21.36
CA PRO A 793 -17.00 84.14 -20.71
C PRO A 793 -16.12 82.88 -20.60
N GLU A 794 -16.40 82.05 -19.59
CA GLU A 794 -15.83 80.70 -19.42
C GLU A 794 -16.55 79.69 -20.34
N GLY A 795 -16.31 79.80 -21.65
CA GLY A 795 -16.96 78.92 -22.63
C GLY A 795 -16.54 79.18 -24.08
N PRO A 796 -17.03 78.37 -25.04
CA PRO A 796 -16.74 78.54 -26.46
C PRO A 796 -17.34 79.85 -27.00
N ILE A 797 -16.47 80.76 -27.41
CA ILE A 797 -16.79 82.11 -27.88
C ILE A 797 -17.33 82.05 -29.32
N ALA A 798 -18.41 82.79 -29.64
CA ALA A 798 -18.95 82.81 -30.99
C ALA A 798 -18.09 83.66 -31.95
N VAL A 799 -18.13 83.36 -33.25
CA VAL A 799 -17.34 84.08 -34.27
C VAL A 799 -17.84 85.53 -34.40
N GLY A 800 -17.07 86.45 -33.80
CA GLY A 800 -17.37 87.88 -33.75
C GLY A 800 -17.43 88.46 -32.33
N GLU A 801 -17.40 87.62 -31.29
CA GLU A 801 -17.38 88.04 -29.89
C GLU A 801 -15.96 88.12 -29.31
N THR A 802 -15.80 88.87 -28.21
CA THR A 802 -14.53 89.08 -27.51
C THR A 802 -14.59 88.55 -26.08
N SER A 803 -13.67 87.66 -25.71
CA SER A 803 -13.46 87.24 -24.32
C SER A 803 -12.32 88.04 -23.67
N THR A 804 -12.41 88.24 -22.35
CA THR A 804 -11.39 88.92 -21.55
C THR A 804 -10.62 87.91 -20.72
N LEU A 805 -9.30 87.83 -20.93
CA LEU A 805 -8.38 87.12 -20.03
C LEU A 805 -8.01 88.06 -18.87
N SER A 806 -8.24 87.61 -17.64
CA SER A 806 -7.79 88.25 -16.40
C SER A 806 -6.82 87.32 -15.68
N TRP A 807 -5.78 87.86 -15.04
CA TRP A 807 -4.84 87.07 -14.22
C TRP A 807 -4.41 87.81 -12.96
N SER A 808 -3.99 87.07 -11.95
CA SER A 808 -3.39 87.61 -10.72
C SER A 808 -2.25 86.73 -10.22
N SER A 809 -1.24 87.38 -9.62
CA SER A 809 -0.13 86.77 -8.88
C SER A 809 -0.24 87.20 -7.41
N THR A 810 0.12 86.32 -6.47
CA THR A 810 0.23 86.67 -5.04
C THR A 810 1.63 87.14 -4.63
N GLY A 811 2.62 87.14 -5.53
CA GLY A 811 3.99 87.63 -5.28
C GLY A 811 4.32 88.94 -5.99
N ASP A 812 5.13 89.79 -5.35
CA ASP A 812 5.62 91.07 -5.87
C ASP A 812 6.55 90.89 -7.09
N ALA A 813 6.32 91.68 -8.14
CA ALA A 813 7.07 91.63 -9.39
C ALA A 813 8.23 92.66 -9.46
N ASP A 814 8.97 92.84 -8.35
CA ASP A 814 10.13 93.75 -8.24
C ASP A 814 11.44 92.94 -8.06
N GLY A 815 12.06 92.55 -9.18
CA GLY A 815 13.36 91.87 -9.18
C GLY A 815 13.92 91.61 -10.59
N TRP A 816 15.15 92.09 -10.84
CA TRP A 816 16.02 91.77 -11.98
C TRP A 816 17.27 91.04 -11.47
#